data_AF-A0AAV2YUY2-F1
#
_entry.id   AF-A0AAV2YUY2-F1
#
_cell.length_a   1.000
_cell.length_b   1.000
_cell.length_c   1.000
_cell.angle_alpha   90.00
_cell.angle_beta   90.00
_cell.angle_gamma   90.00
#
_symmetry.space_group_name_H-M   'P 1'
#
loop_
_entity.id
_entity.type
_entity.pdbx_description
1 polymer ?
#
loop_
_entity_poly.entity_id
_entity_poly.type
_entity_poly.pdbx_seq_one_letter_code
_entity_poly.pdbx_strand_id
1 'polypeptide(L)'
;ALASTITPAARKLAFQKELEQARQQALEGGGLLLDKGTFREYDMLKTHRCSDFGMEKQQPPGDGVVTGRGLINGRLTFVFSQDFTVFGGSLSETYAEKIVKIMKKAMQLGVPVIGLNDSGGARIQEGVASLAGYADIFQLNVMASGVVPQLTMVMGPCAGGAVYSPAMTDFIFMSRDSSYMFVTGPDVVKTVTNEEVTQEELGGASTHTKTSGVAHCAFDNDVEAIREMRRFFDFLPLNNKEKPPVRKSDDDRYRPVPTLESIVPPDPNVPYNMKDIIHQLVDSYDFFEIMPDYAKNMIIGYGRMEGRVVGIVANQPMELAGCLDINSSIKAARFVRFCDAFNIPIVTLVDVPGFLPGVDQEYGGIIRHGAKLLYAYAEATVPKITIITRKAYGGAYDVMSSKHLRGDINYAWPSAEIAVMGAKGAVEIIFRGQNVEENTADYERKFANPMVAAQRGFVDDIIEPTTTRLRICEDLDVLETKKLSNPWKKHGNIPLVLSLSRTTPQTVGAFLKFINKSPSPFHAVHETIQSLTAAGFQQVKEEESWKDVVRAGGKYFVTRNQSAIIAFAVGGKYQQGNGFHIIGAHTDSPCLKIKPISNLESQGWLQVGVECYGGGLWHTWFDRDLGIAGRVIVRESETSFKTKLLLVNKPIMRIPTLAIHFDRDVNNGFSFNKENHLRPVLATAVRAQLEASNGSDEDKKKLKHHSVLLQLIAKELSVTIDQICDFELCLFDTQGANVGGLLDEFIFSPRLDNLCCSWLSTQSLIASLKNLDEDANVRVVALFDNEEVGSDSRMGAGSNFLQVVCERIANGQLCAEASRKSFLVSADMAHGVHPNYSDKHEANHRPALHAGPVIKYNANERYATSGESAFLMKELARRHNVDIQEFVVRQDTGCGSTIGPILATSTGIRTIDVGLAQLSMHSIREMCGTEDLEKSMTWFTAFFSEFSALDKCLKTD
;
A
#
# COMPACT_ATOMS: atom_id res chain seq x y z
N ALA A 1 -9.16 -47.36 3.26
CA ALA A 1 -7.80 -47.45 2.68
C ALA A 1 -7.82 -47.49 1.14
N LEU A 2 -8.63 -46.66 0.47
CA LEU A 2 -8.62 -46.46 -1.00
C LEU A 2 -9.03 -45.00 -1.31
N ALA A 3 -8.31 -44.04 -0.72
CA ALA A 3 -8.57 -42.61 -0.90
C ALA A 3 -7.26 -41.82 -1.13
N SER A 4 -6.34 -42.40 -1.88
CA SER A 4 -5.03 -41.81 -2.13
C SER A 4 -4.54 -42.12 -3.54
N THR A 5 -5.19 -41.53 -4.55
CA THR A 5 -4.66 -41.30 -5.91
C THR A 5 -5.71 -40.58 -6.77
N ILE A 6 -5.95 -39.29 -6.51
CA ILE A 6 -6.63 -38.41 -7.47
C ILE A 6 -5.67 -37.25 -7.73
N THR A 7 -5.20 -37.11 -8.97
CA THR A 7 -4.28 -36.05 -9.39
C THR A 7 -4.98 -34.68 -9.33
N PRO A 8 -4.23 -33.56 -9.16
CA PRO A 8 -4.81 -32.21 -9.18
C PRO A 8 -5.67 -31.92 -10.42
N ALA A 9 -5.28 -32.47 -11.57
CA ALA A 9 -6.06 -32.39 -12.81
C ALA A 9 -7.41 -33.12 -12.75
N ALA A 10 -7.47 -34.29 -12.09
CA ALA A 10 -8.71 -35.04 -11.89
C ALA A 10 -9.64 -34.38 -10.85
N ARG A 11 -9.07 -33.71 -9.83
CA ARG A 11 -9.83 -32.83 -8.92
C ARG A 11 -10.42 -31.62 -9.65
N LYS A 12 -9.63 -30.96 -10.51
CA LYS A 12 -10.09 -29.83 -11.34
C LYS A 12 -11.23 -30.24 -12.27
N LEU A 13 -11.13 -31.42 -12.91
CA LEU A 13 -12.17 -31.94 -13.79
C LEU A 13 -13.45 -32.37 -13.05
N ALA A 14 -13.33 -32.93 -11.84
CA ALA A 14 -14.48 -33.30 -11.01
C ALA A 14 -15.23 -32.05 -10.48
N PHE A 15 -14.47 -31.05 -10.01
CA PHE A 15 -15.01 -29.76 -9.59
C PHE A 15 -15.68 -29.00 -10.76
N GLN A 16 -15.08 -29.04 -11.96
CA GLN A 16 -15.68 -28.48 -13.17
C GLN A 16 -17.00 -29.17 -13.56
N LYS A 17 -17.12 -30.49 -13.38
CA LYS A 17 -18.38 -31.20 -13.60
C LYS A 17 -19.46 -30.85 -12.57
N GLU A 18 -19.09 -30.61 -11.31
CA GLU A 18 -20.02 -30.13 -10.28
C GLU A 18 -20.50 -28.70 -10.56
N LEU A 19 -19.60 -27.82 -11.00
CA LEU A 19 -19.89 -26.45 -11.45
C LEU A 19 -20.87 -26.44 -12.64
N GLU A 20 -20.61 -27.28 -13.63
CA GLU A 20 -21.45 -27.41 -14.82
C GLU A 20 -22.83 -27.98 -14.47
N GLN A 21 -22.90 -28.98 -13.57
CA GLN A 21 -24.18 -29.46 -13.03
C GLN A 21 -24.95 -28.38 -12.28
N ALA A 22 -24.28 -27.55 -11.46
CA ALA A 22 -24.94 -26.44 -10.75
C ALA A 22 -25.48 -25.38 -11.71
N ARG A 23 -24.76 -25.07 -12.81
CA ARG A 23 -25.21 -24.11 -13.84
C ARG A 23 -26.33 -24.66 -14.70
N GLN A 24 -26.24 -25.92 -15.10
CA GLN A 24 -27.31 -26.57 -15.84
C GLN A 24 -28.55 -26.75 -14.95
N GLN A 25 -28.39 -26.94 -13.63
CA GLN A 25 -29.49 -26.85 -12.66
C GLN A 25 -30.02 -25.42 -12.50
N ALA A 26 -29.18 -24.40 -12.61
CA ALA A 26 -29.59 -22.99 -12.55
C ALA A 26 -30.43 -22.56 -13.76
N LEU A 27 -30.21 -23.17 -14.93
CA LEU A 27 -30.91 -22.86 -16.19
C LEU A 27 -32.03 -23.85 -16.54
N GLU A 28 -31.81 -25.16 -16.49
CA GLU A 28 -32.63 -26.14 -17.25
C GLU A 28 -33.61 -26.99 -16.43
N GLY A 29 -33.68 -26.87 -15.09
CA GLY A 29 -34.76 -27.56 -14.35
C GLY A 29 -34.68 -27.66 -12.84
N GLY A 30 -33.54 -27.32 -12.22
CA GLY A 30 -33.35 -27.38 -10.77
C GLY A 30 -34.00 -26.24 -9.98
N GLY A 31 -34.24 -25.10 -10.63
CA GLY A 31 -34.88 -23.93 -10.01
C GLY A 31 -33.93 -23.02 -9.23
N LEU A 32 -32.62 -23.08 -9.50
CA LEU A 32 -31.62 -22.41 -8.66
C LEU A 32 -31.55 -20.90 -8.89
N LEU A 33 -31.43 -20.42 -10.15
CA LEU A 33 -31.50 -18.99 -10.50
C LEU A 33 -32.87 -18.62 -11.05
N LEU A 34 -33.40 -19.38 -12.01
CA LEU A 34 -34.71 -19.14 -12.62
C LEU A 34 -35.77 -20.05 -11.99
N ASP A 35 -37.01 -19.59 -11.95
CA ASP A 35 -38.16 -20.35 -11.48
C ASP A 35 -38.29 -21.64 -12.30
N LYS A 36 -38.58 -22.75 -11.59
CA LYS A 36 -38.61 -24.09 -12.16
C LYS A 36 -39.54 -24.16 -13.39
N GLY A 37 -39.00 -24.63 -14.52
CA GLY A 37 -39.75 -24.83 -15.78
C GLY A 37 -39.97 -23.58 -16.62
N THR A 38 -39.45 -22.41 -16.21
CA THR A 38 -39.67 -21.13 -16.91
C THR A 38 -38.60 -20.80 -17.95
N PHE A 39 -37.42 -21.41 -17.89
CA PHE A 39 -36.34 -21.12 -18.82
C PHE A 39 -36.71 -21.50 -20.25
N ARG A 40 -36.42 -20.60 -21.19
CA ARG A 40 -36.57 -20.79 -22.63
C ARG A 40 -35.28 -20.36 -23.30
N GLU A 41 -34.53 -21.36 -23.75
CA GLU A 41 -33.25 -21.17 -24.43
C GLU A 41 -33.43 -20.67 -25.87
N TYR A 42 -32.51 -19.81 -26.31
CA TYR A 42 -32.39 -19.32 -27.67
C TYR A 42 -31.06 -19.73 -28.28
N ASP A 43 -31.07 -19.97 -29.60
CA ASP A 43 -29.88 -20.25 -30.40
C ASP A 43 -29.04 -21.44 -29.90
N MET A 44 -29.71 -22.47 -29.35
CA MET A 44 -29.08 -23.71 -28.87
C MET A 44 -28.25 -24.40 -29.97
N LEU A 45 -28.69 -24.35 -31.22
CA LEU A 45 -28.02 -25.00 -32.36
C LEU A 45 -27.02 -24.12 -33.11
N LYS A 46 -26.77 -22.89 -32.63
CA LYS A 46 -25.90 -21.96 -33.33
C LYS A 46 -24.43 -22.36 -33.16
N THR A 47 -23.65 -22.36 -34.24
CA THR A 47 -22.23 -22.74 -34.25
C THR A 47 -21.37 -21.58 -34.73
N HIS A 48 -20.05 -21.63 -34.46
CA HIS A 48 -19.11 -20.67 -35.03
C HIS A 48 -18.91 -20.88 -36.54
N ARG A 49 -18.47 -19.80 -37.20
CA ARG A 49 -18.22 -19.74 -38.64
C ARG A 49 -16.73 -19.67 -38.99
N CYS A 50 -15.86 -19.70 -37.99
CA CYS A 50 -14.40 -19.69 -38.18
C CYS A 50 -13.90 -20.95 -38.91
N SER A 51 -13.07 -20.73 -39.93
CA SER A 51 -12.36 -21.76 -40.70
C SER A 51 -10.84 -21.71 -40.53
N ASP A 52 -10.35 -20.80 -39.68
CA ASP A 52 -8.92 -20.65 -39.42
C ASP A 52 -8.47 -21.64 -38.35
N PHE A 53 -7.18 -21.99 -38.35
CA PHE A 53 -6.54 -22.86 -37.36
C PHE A 53 -7.22 -24.24 -37.16
N GLY A 54 -7.97 -24.73 -38.16
CA GLY A 54 -8.65 -26.03 -38.11
C GLY A 54 -9.97 -26.01 -37.31
N MET A 55 -10.48 -24.84 -36.96
CA MET A 55 -11.71 -24.66 -36.18
C MET A 55 -12.93 -25.29 -36.87
N GLU A 56 -12.96 -25.36 -38.20
CA GLU A 56 -14.06 -25.95 -38.99
C GLU A 56 -14.35 -27.42 -38.64
N LYS A 57 -13.40 -28.12 -38.01
CA LYS A 57 -13.51 -29.53 -37.62
C LYS A 57 -14.27 -29.74 -36.31
N GLN A 58 -14.42 -28.70 -35.49
CA GLN A 58 -15.06 -28.78 -34.18
C GLN A 58 -16.09 -27.67 -34.05
N GLN A 59 -17.35 -27.93 -34.39
CA GLN A 59 -18.44 -26.94 -34.37
C GLN A 59 -19.48 -27.29 -33.28
N PRO A 60 -19.17 -27.09 -31.99
CA PRO A 60 -20.09 -27.40 -30.91
C PRO A 60 -21.36 -26.52 -31.01
N PRO A 61 -22.56 -27.10 -30.86
CA PRO A 61 -23.79 -26.34 -30.81
C PRO A 61 -23.79 -25.40 -29.60
N GLY A 62 -24.34 -24.20 -29.77
CA GLY A 62 -24.42 -23.17 -28.76
C GLY A 62 -23.19 -22.25 -28.71
N ASP A 63 -22.07 -22.70 -29.27
CA ASP A 63 -20.79 -21.98 -29.40
C ASP A 63 -20.14 -21.55 -28.08
N GLY A 64 -20.49 -22.20 -26.96
CA GLY A 64 -19.91 -21.96 -25.64
C GLY A 64 -20.63 -20.92 -24.78
N VAL A 65 -21.85 -20.52 -25.16
CA VAL A 65 -22.73 -19.71 -24.30
C VAL A 65 -24.17 -20.18 -24.39
N VAL A 66 -24.81 -20.37 -23.25
CA VAL A 66 -26.25 -20.62 -23.14
C VAL A 66 -26.95 -19.27 -22.94
N THR A 67 -27.97 -18.99 -23.74
CA THR A 67 -28.69 -17.70 -23.68
C THR A 67 -30.18 -17.93 -23.71
N GLY A 68 -30.94 -17.16 -22.94
CA GLY A 68 -32.40 -17.29 -22.96
C GLY A 68 -33.12 -16.33 -22.03
N ARG A 69 -34.35 -16.68 -21.70
CA ARG A 69 -35.17 -15.95 -20.74
C ARG A 69 -35.79 -16.89 -19.72
N GLY A 70 -36.15 -16.38 -18.56
CA GLY A 70 -36.94 -17.08 -17.55
C GLY A 70 -37.58 -16.12 -16.57
N LEU A 71 -38.17 -16.65 -15.50
CA LEU A 71 -38.74 -15.85 -14.42
C LEU A 71 -37.88 -15.98 -13.16
N ILE A 72 -37.77 -14.92 -12.36
CA ILE A 72 -37.30 -14.97 -10.98
C ILE A 72 -38.44 -14.41 -10.13
N ASN A 73 -39.00 -15.25 -9.27
CA ASN A 73 -40.16 -14.91 -8.43
C ASN A 73 -41.32 -14.34 -9.27
N GLY A 74 -41.60 -14.97 -10.41
CA GLY A 74 -42.65 -14.59 -11.36
C GLY A 74 -42.29 -13.44 -12.29
N ARG A 75 -41.12 -12.81 -12.15
CA ARG A 75 -40.72 -11.61 -12.89
C ARG A 75 -39.71 -11.95 -14.00
N LEU A 76 -39.94 -11.45 -15.20
CA LEU A 76 -39.15 -11.78 -16.39
C LEU A 76 -37.71 -11.23 -16.31
N THR A 77 -36.74 -12.04 -16.71
CA THR A 77 -35.34 -11.64 -16.92
C THR A 77 -34.72 -12.39 -18.10
N PHE A 78 -33.70 -11.80 -18.71
CA PHE A 78 -32.82 -12.48 -19.66
C PHE A 78 -31.53 -12.91 -18.98
N VAL A 79 -31.01 -14.06 -19.38
CA VAL A 79 -29.77 -14.60 -18.83
C VAL A 79 -28.86 -15.12 -19.93
N PHE A 80 -27.57 -14.92 -19.76
CA PHE A 80 -26.54 -15.70 -20.45
C PHE A 80 -25.64 -16.39 -19.45
N SER A 81 -25.19 -17.59 -19.78
CA SER A 81 -24.22 -18.35 -19.01
C SER A 81 -23.12 -18.83 -19.91
N GLN A 82 -21.90 -18.49 -19.56
CA GLN A 82 -20.71 -18.89 -20.30
C GLN A 82 -20.35 -20.33 -19.92
N ASP A 83 -20.06 -21.15 -20.93
CA ASP A 83 -19.70 -22.55 -20.75
C ASP A 83 -18.20 -22.74 -20.98
N PHE A 84 -17.47 -22.94 -19.88
CA PHE A 84 -16.02 -23.10 -19.90
C PHE A 84 -15.57 -24.40 -20.59
N THR A 85 -16.43 -25.41 -20.67
CA THR A 85 -16.06 -26.70 -21.29
C THR A 85 -15.93 -26.60 -22.81
N VAL A 86 -16.63 -25.63 -23.41
CA VAL A 86 -16.58 -25.35 -24.84
C VAL A 86 -15.54 -24.26 -25.12
N PHE A 87 -14.38 -24.68 -25.63
CA PHE A 87 -13.26 -23.81 -25.95
C PHE A 87 -12.81 -22.88 -24.81
N GLY A 88 -12.86 -23.33 -23.55
CA GLY A 88 -12.50 -22.51 -22.39
C GLY A 88 -13.46 -21.33 -22.16
N GLY A 89 -14.69 -21.40 -22.68
CA GLY A 89 -15.64 -20.30 -22.66
C GLY A 89 -15.20 -19.10 -23.48
N SER A 90 -14.26 -19.28 -24.41
CA SER A 90 -13.68 -18.17 -25.19
C SER A 90 -14.72 -17.54 -26.13
N LEU A 91 -14.77 -16.21 -26.13
CA LEU A 91 -15.77 -15.43 -26.85
C LEU A 91 -15.43 -15.33 -28.34
N SER A 92 -16.31 -15.86 -29.19
CA SER A 92 -16.32 -15.74 -30.66
C SER A 92 -17.33 -14.70 -31.15
N GLU A 93 -17.35 -14.46 -32.47
CA GLU A 93 -18.36 -13.63 -33.13
C GLU A 93 -19.78 -14.12 -32.84
N THR A 94 -20.07 -15.41 -33.09
CA THR A 94 -21.41 -15.99 -32.96
C THR A 94 -21.88 -16.13 -31.52
N TYR A 95 -20.95 -16.36 -30.60
CA TYR A 95 -21.14 -16.27 -29.16
C TYR A 95 -21.61 -14.87 -28.76
N ALA A 96 -20.88 -13.84 -29.20
CA ALA A 96 -21.24 -12.46 -28.89
C ALA A 96 -22.61 -12.09 -29.46
N GLU A 97 -22.91 -12.48 -30.70
CA GLU A 97 -24.22 -12.29 -31.32
C GLU A 97 -25.37 -12.90 -30.48
N LYS A 98 -25.16 -14.03 -29.77
CA LYS A 98 -26.18 -14.62 -28.87
C LYS A 98 -26.43 -13.71 -27.66
N ILE A 99 -25.38 -13.20 -27.03
CA ILE A 99 -25.49 -12.27 -25.89
C ILE A 99 -26.14 -10.95 -26.35
N VAL A 100 -25.68 -10.39 -27.45
CA VAL A 100 -26.22 -9.17 -28.08
C VAL A 100 -27.72 -9.32 -28.37
N LYS A 101 -28.17 -10.49 -28.85
CA LYS A 101 -29.59 -10.77 -29.11
C LYS A 101 -30.43 -10.65 -27.84
N ILE A 102 -30.02 -11.26 -26.74
CA ILE A 102 -30.80 -11.19 -25.49
C ILE A 102 -30.73 -9.82 -24.83
N MET A 103 -29.59 -9.12 -24.88
CA MET A 103 -29.46 -7.76 -24.36
C MET A 103 -30.38 -6.78 -25.10
N LYS A 104 -30.43 -6.85 -26.44
CA LYS A 104 -31.38 -6.06 -27.25
C LYS A 104 -32.82 -6.35 -26.87
N LYS A 105 -33.18 -7.63 -26.67
CA LYS A 105 -34.54 -8.02 -26.23
C LYS A 105 -34.86 -7.52 -24.83
N ALA A 106 -33.91 -7.59 -23.91
CA ALA A 106 -34.07 -7.13 -22.54
C ALA A 106 -34.33 -5.62 -22.48
N MET A 107 -33.56 -4.83 -23.22
CA MET A 107 -33.79 -3.40 -23.37
C MET A 107 -35.14 -3.09 -24.04
N GLN A 108 -35.51 -3.85 -25.08
CA GLN A 108 -36.78 -3.67 -25.80
C GLN A 108 -37.99 -3.93 -24.89
N LEU A 109 -37.90 -4.93 -24.02
CA LEU A 109 -38.97 -5.32 -23.10
C LEU A 109 -38.91 -4.60 -21.74
N GLY A 110 -37.82 -3.87 -21.46
CA GLY A 110 -37.62 -3.23 -20.17
C GLY A 110 -37.45 -4.24 -19.04
N VAL A 111 -36.58 -5.24 -19.20
CA VAL A 111 -36.33 -6.25 -18.17
C VAL A 111 -34.83 -6.42 -17.89
N PRO A 112 -34.44 -6.88 -16.69
CA PRO A 112 -33.03 -7.04 -16.33
C PRO A 112 -32.31 -8.11 -17.15
N VAL A 113 -30.99 -7.98 -17.26
CA VAL A 113 -30.07 -8.98 -17.83
C VAL A 113 -29.10 -9.48 -16.76
N ILE A 114 -28.96 -10.80 -16.67
CA ILE A 114 -28.00 -11.47 -15.78
C ILE A 114 -26.93 -12.20 -16.61
N GLY A 115 -25.67 -11.89 -16.36
CA GLY A 115 -24.52 -12.60 -16.93
C GLY A 115 -23.89 -13.54 -15.90
N LEU A 116 -23.80 -14.83 -16.22
CA LEU A 116 -23.03 -15.81 -15.45
C LEU A 116 -21.71 -16.04 -16.18
N ASN A 117 -20.65 -15.38 -15.71
CA ASN A 117 -19.37 -15.27 -16.38
C ASN A 117 -18.39 -16.36 -15.93
N ASP A 118 -17.88 -17.07 -16.93
CA ASP A 118 -16.85 -18.11 -16.83
C ASP A 118 -16.19 -18.28 -18.21
N SER A 119 -15.24 -17.40 -18.51
CA SER A 119 -14.61 -17.28 -19.81
C SER A 119 -13.12 -16.99 -19.67
N GLY A 120 -12.30 -17.81 -20.35
CA GLY A 120 -10.87 -17.58 -20.50
C GLY A 120 -10.50 -16.33 -21.31
N GLY A 121 -11.47 -15.60 -21.88
CA GLY A 121 -11.26 -14.36 -22.62
C GLY A 121 -11.60 -14.48 -24.11
N ALA A 122 -10.85 -13.79 -24.96
CA ALA A 122 -11.07 -13.77 -26.41
C ALA A 122 -10.78 -15.12 -27.06
N ARG A 123 -11.57 -15.52 -28.06
CA ARG A 123 -11.21 -16.65 -28.93
C ARG A 123 -10.15 -16.21 -29.93
N ILE A 124 -8.89 -16.47 -29.58
CA ILE A 124 -7.71 -16.02 -30.34
C ILE A 124 -7.77 -16.46 -31.81
N GLN A 125 -8.30 -17.66 -32.07
CA GLN A 125 -8.42 -18.26 -33.40
C GLN A 125 -9.32 -17.45 -34.35
N GLU A 126 -10.24 -16.62 -33.82
CA GLU A 126 -11.12 -15.77 -34.65
C GLU A 126 -10.58 -14.34 -34.81
N GLY A 127 -9.42 -14.04 -34.21
CA GLY A 127 -8.76 -12.75 -34.33
C GLY A 127 -9.66 -11.56 -34.00
N VAL A 128 -9.74 -10.61 -34.94
CA VAL A 128 -10.49 -9.35 -34.76
C VAL A 128 -11.99 -9.54 -34.66
N ALA A 129 -12.55 -10.65 -35.13
CA ALA A 129 -13.99 -10.91 -35.00
C ALA A 129 -14.40 -11.12 -33.53
N SER A 130 -13.53 -11.74 -32.72
CA SER A 130 -13.72 -11.84 -31.27
C SER A 130 -13.72 -10.45 -30.60
N LEU A 131 -12.81 -9.56 -31.02
CA LEU A 131 -12.75 -8.18 -30.52
C LEU A 131 -13.99 -7.36 -30.92
N ALA A 132 -14.48 -7.53 -32.15
CA ALA A 132 -15.73 -6.90 -32.59
C ALA A 132 -16.93 -7.39 -31.75
N GLY A 133 -16.98 -8.70 -31.47
CA GLY A 133 -17.99 -9.28 -30.58
C GLY A 133 -17.98 -8.68 -29.17
N TYR A 134 -16.80 -8.45 -28.60
CA TYR A 134 -16.67 -7.71 -27.33
C TYR A 134 -17.24 -6.30 -27.43
N ALA A 135 -16.85 -5.55 -28.46
CA ALA A 135 -17.29 -4.17 -28.65
C ALA A 135 -18.82 -4.06 -28.79
N ASP A 136 -19.46 -5.01 -29.49
CA ASP A 136 -20.92 -5.05 -29.62
C ASP A 136 -21.64 -5.26 -28.28
N ILE A 137 -21.06 -6.08 -27.39
CA ILE A 137 -21.56 -6.27 -26.02
C ILE A 137 -21.36 -4.99 -25.21
N PHE A 138 -20.15 -4.40 -25.24
CA PHE A 138 -19.83 -3.18 -24.48
C PHE A 138 -20.76 -2.02 -24.87
N GLN A 139 -21.03 -1.85 -26.16
CA GLN A 139 -21.95 -0.83 -26.63
C GLN A 139 -23.34 -1.03 -26.03
N LEU A 140 -23.83 -2.26 -25.93
CA LEU A 140 -25.11 -2.53 -25.29
C LEU A 140 -25.07 -2.38 -23.77
N ASN A 141 -23.95 -2.66 -23.10
CA ASN A 141 -23.83 -2.38 -21.66
C ASN A 141 -24.00 -0.88 -21.38
N VAL A 142 -23.35 -0.04 -22.18
CA VAL A 142 -23.46 1.42 -22.07
C VAL A 142 -24.90 1.88 -22.36
N MET A 143 -25.52 1.36 -23.42
CA MET A 143 -26.89 1.76 -23.78
C MET A 143 -27.95 1.27 -22.79
N ALA A 144 -27.70 0.17 -22.08
CA ALA A 144 -28.59 -0.38 -21.05
C ALA A 144 -28.37 0.23 -19.66
N SER A 145 -27.24 0.90 -19.42
CA SER A 145 -26.89 1.49 -18.11
C SER A 145 -27.93 2.52 -17.66
N GLY A 146 -28.51 2.31 -16.48
CA GLY A 146 -29.61 3.13 -15.95
C GLY A 146 -30.94 3.00 -16.72
N VAL A 147 -31.08 2.00 -17.61
CA VAL A 147 -32.32 1.72 -18.35
C VAL A 147 -32.96 0.42 -17.86
N VAL A 148 -32.18 -0.66 -17.86
CA VAL A 148 -32.54 -1.96 -17.26
C VAL A 148 -31.41 -2.39 -16.33
N PRO A 149 -31.70 -3.03 -15.18
CA PRO A 149 -30.63 -3.52 -14.31
C PRO A 149 -29.77 -4.58 -15.01
N GLN A 150 -28.46 -4.44 -14.87
CA GLN A 150 -27.46 -5.35 -15.41
C GLN A 150 -26.67 -5.97 -14.26
N LEU A 151 -26.78 -7.29 -14.11
CA LEU A 151 -26.17 -8.04 -13.02
C LEU A 151 -25.14 -9.02 -13.55
N THR A 152 -23.95 -9.03 -12.98
CA THR A 152 -22.89 -9.98 -13.29
C THR A 152 -22.63 -10.88 -12.10
N MET A 153 -22.59 -12.19 -12.33
CA MET A 153 -22.05 -13.17 -11.41
C MET A 153 -20.82 -13.81 -12.05
N VAL A 154 -19.65 -13.62 -11.45
CA VAL A 154 -18.39 -14.22 -11.92
C VAL A 154 -18.16 -15.51 -11.14
N MET A 155 -18.22 -16.63 -11.85
CA MET A 155 -18.20 -17.99 -11.28
C MET A 155 -17.02 -18.81 -11.82
N GLY A 156 -16.04 -18.12 -12.40
CA GLY A 156 -14.89 -18.71 -13.06
C GLY A 156 -13.89 -17.63 -13.50
N PRO A 157 -12.97 -17.94 -14.42
CA PRO A 157 -12.07 -16.97 -15.01
C PRO A 157 -12.84 -15.89 -15.77
N CYS A 158 -12.33 -14.66 -15.72
CA CYS A 158 -12.74 -13.58 -16.61
C CYS A 158 -11.50 -12.73 -16.92
N ALA A 159 -10.91 -12.94 -18.11
CA ALA A 159 -9.61 -12.37 -18.43
C ALA A 159 -9.62 -11.50 -19.69
N GLY A 160 -8.71 -10.54 -19.79
CA GLY A 160 -8.52 -9.74 -20.99
C GLY A 160 -9.69 -8.79 -21.22
N GLY A 161 -10.19 -8.75 -22.46
CA GLY A 161 -11.35 -7.92 -22.83
C GLY A 161 -12.63 -8.27 -22.06
N ALA A 162 -12.76 -9.52 -21.57
CA ALA A 162 -13.97 -9.98 -20.90
C ALA A 162 -14.35 -9.18 -19.66
N VAL A 163 -13.36 -8.62 -18.94
CA VAL A 163 -13.59 -7.90 -17.68
C VAL A 163 -14.33 -6.57 -17.86
N TYR A 164 -14.29 -5.99 -19.06
CA TYR A 164 -14.89 -4.68 -19.30
C TYR A 164 -16.42 -4.70 -19.37
N SER A 165 -17.03 -5.83 -19.77
CA SER A 165 -18.50 -5.98 -19.72
C SER A 165 -18.99 -5.95 -18.27
N PRO A 166 -18.52 -6.83 -17.36
CA PRO A 166 -18.80 -6.74 -15.93
C PRO A 166 -18.58 -5.34 -15.34
N ALA A 167 -17.45 -4.70 -15.66
CA ALA A 167 -17.12 -3.37 -15.15
C ALA A 167 -18.17 -2.30 -15.47
N MET A 168 -18.89 -2.44 -16.60
CA MET A 168 -19.96 -1.54 -17.03
C MET A 168 -21.36 -1.95 -16.54
N THR A 169 -21.51 -3.14 -15.96
CA THR A 169 -22.77 -3.56 -15.31
C THR A 169 -22.96 -2.89 -13.95
N ASP A 170 -24.18 -2.96 -13.39
CA ASP A 170 -24.51 -2.26 -12.15
C ASP A 170 -23.90 -2.95 -10.93
N PHE A 171 -23.97 -4.28 -10.88
CA PHE A 171 -23.44 -5.09 -9.79
C PHE A 171 -22.65 -6.29 -10.31
N ILE A 172 -21.55 -6.57 -9.61
CA ILE A 172 -20.63 -7.68 -9.87
C ILE A 172 -20.50 -8.47 -8.58
N PHE A 173 -20.95 -9.71 -8.61
CA PHE A 173 -20.78 -10.68 -7.53
C PHE A 173 -19.78 -11.75 -7.95
N MET A 174 -19.00 -12.27 -7.00
CA MET A 174 -17.95 -13.26 -7.26
C MET A 174 -18.10 -14.48 -6.34
N SER A 175 -17.67 -15.64 -6.83
CA SER A 175 -17.54 -16.85 -6.01
C SER A 175 -16.10 -16.97 -5.48
N ARG A 176 -15.92 -17.14 -4.16
CA ARG A 176 -14.59 -17.24 -3.54
C ARG A 176 -13.85 -18.47 -4.05
N ASP A 177 -12.53 -18.35 -4.17
CA ASP A 177 -11.57 -19.40 -4.55
C ASP A 177 -11.78 -20.06 -5.93
N SER A 178 -12.87 -19.75 -6.63
CA SER A 178 -13.26 -20.34 -7.91
C SER A 178 -13.37 -19.32 -9.03
N SER A 179 -13.38 -18.03 -8.72
CA SER A 179 -13.51 -16.94 -9.71
C SER A 179 -12.40 -15.89 -9.57
N TYR A 180 -12.02 -15.31 -10.71
CA TYR A 180 -11.02 -14.23 -10.76
C TYR A 180 -11.23 -13.32 -11.99
N MET A 181 -10.83 -12.05 -11.88
CA MET A 181 -10.87 -11.09 -12.96
C MET A 181 -9.55 -10.33 -13.12
N PHE A 182 -9.04 -10.18 -14.35
CA PHE A 182 -7.91 -9.28 -14.61
C PHE A 182 -7.84 -8.91 -16.10
N VAL A 183 -7.35 -7.70 -16.38
CA VAL A 183 -7.08 -7.27 -17.76
C VAL A 183 -5.90 -8.04 -18.33
N THR A 184 -4.84 -8.23 -17.54
CA THR A 184 -3.60 -8.87 -17.96
C THR A 184 -3.32 -10.05 -17.04
N GLY A 185 -3.08 -11.22 -17.60
CA GLY A 185 -2.84 -12.43 -16.82
C GLY A 185 -1.49 -12.43 -16.09
N PRO A 186 -1.35 -13.23 -15.01
CA PRO A 186 -0.11 -13.29 -14.22
C PRO A 186 1.15 -13.58 -15.03
N ASP A 187 1.06 -14.44 -16.05
CA ASP A 187 2.22 -14.77 -16.88
C ASP A 187 2.74 -13.55 -17.65
N VAL A 188 1.83 -12.67 -18.10
CA VAL A 188 2.20 -11.42 -18.78
C VAL A 188 2.69 -10.38 -17.77
N VAL A 189 2.06 -10.29 -16.59
CA VAL A 189 2.57 -9.45 -15.49
C VAL A 189 4.01 -9.84 -15.15
N LYS A 190 4.28 -11.13 -14.97
CA LYS A 190 5.63 -11.66 -14.77
C LYS A 190 6.57 -11.32 -15.92
N THR A 191 6.14 -11.47 -17.16
CA THR A 191 7.00 -11.20 -18.33
C THR A 191 7.31 -9.71 -18.50
N VAL A 192 6.37 -8.82 -18.19
CA VAL A 192 6.49 -7.37 -18.45
C VAL A 192 7.07 -6.61 -17.26
N THR A 193 6.72 -7.01 -16.05
CA THR A 193 7.06 -6.27 -14.81
C THR A 193 7.98 -7.05 -13.88
N ASN A 194 8.29 -8.31 -14.18
CA ASN A 194 9.00 -9.25 -13.30
C ASN A 194 8.32 -9.52 -11.93
N GLU A 195 7.09 -9.03 -11.75
CA GLU A 195 6.26 -9.33 -10.60
C GLU A 195 5.69 -10.74 -10.70
N GLU A 196 5.98 -11.59 -9.71
CA GLU A 196 5.31 -12.88 -9.58
C GLU A 196 4.14 -12.75 -8.63
N VAL A 197 2.94 -12.93 -9.18
CA VAL A 197 1.68 -12.86 -8.46
C VAL A 197 0.82 -14.03 -8.91
N THR A 198 0.07 -14.63 -7.99
CA THR A 198 -0.87 -15.70 -8.35
C THR A 198 -2.16 -15.13 -8.96
N GLN A 199 -2.98 -15.96 -9.60
CA GLN A 199 -4.30 -15.51 -10.13
C GLN A 199 -5.20 -14.98 -9.01
N GLU A 200 -5.18 -15.63 -7.84
CA GLU A 200 -5.99 -15.22 -6.68
C GLU A 200 -5.51 -13.89 -6.09
N GLU A 201 -4.19 -13.69 -5.96
CA GLU A 201 -3.66 -12.42 -5.47
C GLU A 201 -3.93 -11.27 -6.45
N LEU A 202 -3.75 -11.51 -7.75
CA LEU A 202 -3.90 -10.50 -8.79
C LEU A 202 -5.36 -10.04 -8.97
N GLY A 203 -6.28 -11.00 -8.98
CA GLY A 203 -7.66 -10.78 -9.42
C GLY A 203 -8.71 -11.65 -8.75
N GLY A 204 -8.37 -12.30 -7.63
CA GLY A 204 -9.31 -13.12 -6.87
C GLY A 204 -10.45 -12.31 -6.25
N ALA A 205 -11.49 -13.01 -5.80
CA ALA A 205 -12.68 -12.40 -5.21
C ALA A 205 -12.34 -11.52 -3.99
N SER A 206 -11.38 -11.93 -3.16
CA SER A 206 -10.92 -11.15 -2.00
C SER A 206 -10.29 -9.83 -2.43
N THR A 207 -9.39 -9.85 -3.42
CA THR A 207 -8.75 -8.63 -3.96
C THR A 207 -9.77 -7.63 -4.52
N HIS A 208 -10.79 -8.12 -5.22
CA HIS A 208 -11.82 -7.25 -5.80
C HIS A 208 -12.86 -6.70 -4.81
N THR A 209 -13.12 -7.42 -3.72
CA THR A 209 -14.07 -7.00 -2.67
C THR A 209 -13.45 -6.21 -1.52
N LYS A 210 -12.13 -6.27 -1.33
CA LYS A 210 -11.43 -5.58 -0.22
C LYS A 210 -10.53 -4.44 -0.68
N THR A 211 -9.83 -4.61 -1.81
CA THR A 211 -8.74 -3.71 -2.21
C THR A 211 -9.15 -2.82 -3.37
N SER A 212 -9.54 -3.40 -4.51
CA SER A 212 -9.81 -2.60 -5.72
C SER A 212 -11.23 -2.03 -5.80
N GLY A 213 -12.18 -2.59 -5.04
CA GLY A 213 -13.58 -2.15 -5.05
C GLY A 213 -14.31 -2.43 -6.36
N VAL A 214 -13.79 -3.33 -7.20
CA VAL A 214 -14.44 -3.72 -8.47
C VAL A 214 -15.66 -4.62 -8.22
N ALA A 215 -15.54 -5.58 -7.29
CA ALA A 215 -16.61 -6.49 -6.94
C ALA A 215 -17.43 -5.95 -5.75
N HIS A 216 -18.73 -6.21 -5.79
CA HIS A 216 -19.69 -5.71 -4.82
C HIS A 216 -19.91 -6.68 -3.66
N CYS A 217 -19.92 -7.99 -3.94
CA CYS A 217 -20.01 -9.06 -2.94
C CYS A 217 -19.19 -10.27 -3.39
N ALA A 218 -18.73 -11.07 -2.43
CA ALA A 218 -18.17 -12.39 -2.67
C ALA A 218 -18.90 -13.41 -1.78
N PHE A 219 -19.16 -14.61 -2.33
CA PHE A 219 -19.88 -15.70 -1.67
C PHE A 219 -19.02 -16.95 -1.62
N ASP A 220 -19.26 -17.85 -0.66
CA ASP A 220 -18.37 -18.99 -0.42
C ASP A 220 -18.47 -20.06 -1.50
N ASN A 221 -19.58 -20.09 -2.23
CA ASN A 221 -19.80 -21.03 -3.32
C ASN A 221 -20.90 -20.54 -4.27
N ASP A 222 -20.96 -21.18 -5.43
CA ASP A 222 -21.87 -20.87 -6.53
C ASP A 222 -23.36 -20.97 -6.16
N VAL A 223 -23.72 -21.93 -5.31
CA VAL A 223 -25.11 -22.14 -4.88
C VAL A 223 -25.58 -20.97 -4.02
N GLU A 224 -24.76 -20.57 -3.05
CA GLU A 224 -25.00 -19.37 -2.25
C GLU A 224 -25.04 -18.12 -3.13
N ALA A 225 -24.08 -17.97 -4.04
CA ALA A 225 -23.99 -16.82 -4.92
C ALA A 225 -25.27 -16.63 -5.76
N ILE A 226 -25.77 -17.71 -6.35
CA ILE A 226 -27.01 -17.70 -7.13
C ILE A 226 -28.23 -17.39 -6.24
N ARG A 227 -28.30 -17.96 -5.03
CA ARG A 227 -29.40 -17.69 -4.09
C ARG A 227 -29.44 -16.22 -3.67
N GLU A 228 -28.28 -15.65 -3.35
CA GLU A 228 -28.17 -14.24 -2.99
C GLU A 228 -28.42 -13.33 -4.19
N MET A 229 -28.06 -13.73 -5.42
CA MET A 229 -28.47 -13.03 -6.64
C MET A 229 -29.99 -12.99 -6.81
N ARG A 230 -30.70 -14.10 -6.53
CA ARG A 230 -32.17 -14.13 -6.52
C ARG A 230 -32.77 -13.22 -5.46
N ARG A 231 -32.23 -13.25 -4.23
CA ARG A 231 -32.65 -12.35 -3.14
C ARG A 231 -32.42 -10.89 -3.52
N PHE A 232 -31.29 -10.57 -4.14
CA PHE A 232 -30.93 -9.24 -4.59
C PHE A 232 -31.89 -8.73 -5.69
N PHE A 233 -32.19 -9.58 -6.66
CA PHE A 233 -33.11 -9.27 -7.76
C PHE A 233 -34.49 -8.78 -7.28
N ASP A 234 -34.96 -9.28 -6.12
CA ASP A 234 -36.23 -8.86 -5.53
C ASP A 234 -36.26 -7.41 -5.06
N PHE A 235 -35.11 -6.77 -4.83
CA PHE A 235 -35.06 -5.34 -4.47
C PHE A 235 -35.15 -4.42 -5.70
N LEU A 236 -34.80 -4.90 -6.88
CA LEU A 236 -34.66 -4.06 -8.06
C LEU A 236 -36.00 -3.93 -8.81
N PRO A 237 -36.33 -2.78 -9.41
CA PRO A 237 -37.36 -2.72 -10.46
C PRO A 237 -36.91 -3.47 -11.71
N LEU A 238 -37.80 -3.72 -12.67
CA LEU A 238 -37.41 -4.36 -13.94
C LEU A 238 -36.71 -3.39 -14.90
N ASN A 239 -37.02 -2.10 -14.78
CA ASN A 239 -36.49 -1.03 -15.61
C ASN A 239 -36.67 0.34 -14.91
N ASN A 240 -36.08 1.39 -15.49
CA ASN A 240 -36.13 2.75 -14.96
C ASN A 240 -37.48 3.48 -15.09
N LYS A 241 -38.49 2.89 -15.73
CA LYS A 241 -39.85 3.47 -15.83
C LYS A 241 -40.79 2.93 -14.76
N GLU A 242 -40.41 1.85 -14.11
CA GLU A 242 -41.15 1.23 -13.03
C GLU A 242 -40.59 1.68 -11.68
N LYS A 243 -41.47 1.71 -10.67
CA LYS A 243 -41.05 1.83 -9.28
C LYS A 243 -40.51 0.48 -8.79
N PRO A 244 -39.69 0.47 -7.73
CA PRO A 244 -39.24 -0.77 -7.10
C PRO A 244 -40.43 -1.64 -6.65
N PRO A 245 -40.29 -2.97 -6.65
CA PRO A 245 -41.36 -3.88 -6.27
C PRO A 245 -41.74 -3.70 -4.79
N VAL A 246 -43.05 -3.66 -4.54
CA VAL A 246 -43.61 -3.59 -3.19
C VAL A 246 -44.09 -4.98 -2.79
N ARG A 247 -43.74 -5.44 -1.58
CA ARG A 247 -44.28 -6.67 -0.99
C ARG A 247 -45.19 -6.34 0.17
N LYS A 248 -46.12 -7.24 0.51
CA LYS A 248 -46.81 -7.13 1.80
C LYS A 248 -45.78 -7.28 2.92
N SER A 249 -45.80 -6.36 3.89
CA SER A 249 -44.98 -6.43 5.08
C SER A 249 -45.86 -6.78 6.28
N ASP A 250 -45.39 -7.70 7.11
CA ASP A 250 -46.00 -8.01 8.40
C ASP A 250 -45.30 -7.25 9.55
N ASP A 251 -44.30 -6.40 9.23
CA ASP A 251 -43.59 -5.55 10.19
C ASP A 251 -44.32 -4.20 10.33
N ASP A 252 -44.89 -3.96 11.51
CA ASP A 252 -45.66 -2.75 11.81
C ASP A 252 -44.79 -1.48 11.73
N ARG A 253 -45.31 -0.42 11.11
CA ARG A 253 -44.67 0.90 11.13
C ARG A 253 -44.64 1.51 12.53
N TYR A 254 -45.56 1.12 13.42
CA TYR A 254 -45.60 1.53 14.83
C TYR A 254 -44.77 0.64 15.76
N ARG A 255 -43.98 -0.30 15.22
CA ARG A 255 -43.12 -1.17 16.04
C ARG A 255 -42.24 -0.32 16.96
N PRO A 256 -42.31 -0.52 18.30
CA PRO A 256 -41.45 0.22 19.21
C PRO A 256 -39.99 -0.22 19.02
N VAL A 257 -39.08 0.75 18.94
CA VAL A 257 -37.64 0.52 18.76
C VAL A 257 -36.84 1.14 19.91
N PRO A 258 -37.07 0.72 21.17
CA PRO A 258 -36.51 1.37 22.37
C PRO A 258 -34.98 1.31 22.43
N THR A 259 -34.36 0.35 21.72
CA THR A 259 -32.90 0.21 21.63
C THR A 259 -32.21 1.42 20.98
N LEU A 260 -32.92 2.20 20.15
CA LEU A 260 -32.36 3.39 19.52
C LEU A 260 -32.07 4.53 20.51
N GLU A 261 -32.74 4.54 21.68
CA GLU A 261 -32.56 5.58 22.70
C GLU A 261 -31.15 5.57 23.30
N SER A 262 -30.53 4.39 23.40
CA SER A 262 -29.24 4.20 24.09
C SER A 262 -28.10 3.77 23.17
N ILE A 263 -28.34 3.65 21.87
CA ILE A 263 -27.33 3.13 20.92
C ILE A 263 -26.19 4.11 20.67
N VAL A 264 -26.50 5.42 20.69
CA VAL A 264 -25.50 6.48 20.56
C VAL A 264 -24.91 6.76 21.96
N PRO A 265 -23.61 6.52 22.16
CA PRO A 265 -22.97 6.75 23.45
C PRO A 265 -22.97 8.25 23.81
N PRO A 266 -23.19 8.61 25.09
CA PRO A 266 -23.05 9.99 25.55
C PRO A 266 -21.63 10.55 25.38
N ASP A 267 -20.60 9.70 25.46
CA ASP A 267 -19.22 10.10 25.20
C ASP A 267 -18.98 10.24 23.68
N PRO A 268 -18.65 11.44 23.16
CA PRO A 268 -18.46 11.67 21.73
C PRO A 268 -17.25 10.92 21.14
N ASN A 269 -16.36 10.38 21.96
CA ASN A 269 -15.19 9.61 21.52
C ASN A 269 -15.47 8.11 21.39
N VAL A 270 -16.57 7.62 21.97
CA VAL A 270 -16.94 6.20 21.89
C VAL A 270 -17.73 5.97 20.61
N PRO A 271 -17.25 5.08 19.70
CA PRO A 271 -17.99 4.74 18.49
C PRO A 271 -19.13 3.75 18.82
N TYR A 272 -20.06 3.59 17.88
CA TYR A 272 -21.12 2.59 17.92
C TYR A 272 -21.32 2.00 16.52
N ASN A 273 -21.96 0.83 16.45
CA ASN A 273 -22.20 0.16 15.19
C ASN A 273 -23.44 0.72 14.48
N MET A 274 -23.25 1.45 13.40
CA MET A 274 -24.37 1.99 12.62
C MET A 274 -25.26 0.89 12.01
N LYS A 275 -24.74 -0.32 11.77
CA LYS A 275 -25.55 -1.43 11.27
C LYS A 275 -26.65 -1.84 12.24
N ASP A 276 -26.42 -1.69 13.55
CA ASP A 276 -27.41 -2.01 14.56
C ASP A 276 -28.62 -1.07 14.44
N ILE A 277 -28.41 0.22 14.11
CA ILE A 277 -29.51 1.15 13.78
C ILE A 277 -30.22 0.70 12.51
N ILE A 278 -29.47 0.41 11.43
CA ILE A 278 -30.04 0.00 10.14
C ILE A 278 -30.95 -1.21 10.30
N HIS A 279 -30.48 -2.29 10.94
CA HIS A 279 -31.27 -3.49 11.17
C HIS A 279 -32.55 -3.17 11.95
N GLN A 280 -32.48 -2.31 12.96
CA GLN A 280 -33.64 -1.96 13.75
C GLN A 280 -34.69 -1.14 12.96
N LEU A 281 -34.28 -0.40 11.93
CA LEU A 281 -35.16 0.42 11.11
C LEU A 281 -35.81 -0.35 9.96
N VAL A 282 -35.11 -1.28 9.32
CA VAL A 282 -35.64 -2.01 8.15
C VAL A 282 -36.61 -3.12 8.55
N ASP A 283 -37.51 -3.46 7.64
CA ASP A 283 -38.49 -4.53 7.82
C ASP A 283 -37.82 -5.86 8.12
N SER A 284 -38.30 -6.54 9.17
CA SER A 284 -37.81 -7.87 9.58
C SER A 284 -36.30 -7.94 9.82
N TYR A 285 -35.65 -6.80 10.09
CA TYR A 285 -34.20 -6.70 10.25
C TYR A 285 -33.40 -7.13 9.00
N ASP A 286 -34.06 -7.21 7.84
CA ASP A 286 -33.51 -7.71 6.57
C ASP A 286 -32.79 -6.58 5.80
N PHE A 287 -31.47 -6.54 5.95
CA PHE A 287 -30.59 -5.63 5.21
C PHE A 287 -29.67 -6.42 4.27
N PHE A 288 -29.69 -6.05 2.99
CA PHE A 288 -28.75 -6.57 1.99
C PHE A 288 -27.63 -5.54 1.79
N GLU A 289 -26.51 -5.73 2.49
CA GLU A 289 -25.35 -4.84 2.40
C GLU A 289 -24.57 -5.03 1.09
N ILE A 290 -24.14 -3.92 0.50
CA ILE A 290 -23.32 -3.88 -0.70
C ILE A 290 -21.91 -3.40 -0.34
N MET A 291 -20.90 -4.12 -0.85
CA MET A 291 -19.49 -3.88 -0.57
C MET A 291 -19.15 -3.86 0.94
N PRO A 292 -19.54 -4.90 1.72
CA PRO A 292 -19.30 -4.92 3.18
C PRO A 292 -17.82 -4.88 3.56
N ASP A 293 -16.94 -5.32 2.66
CA ASP A 293 -15.50 -5.48 2.89
C ASP A 293 -14.62 -4.35 2.30
N TYR A 294 -15.20 -3.41 1.55
CA TYR A 294 -14.51 -2.27 0.93
C TYR A 294 -15.04 -0.94 1.49
N ALA A 295 -14.14 -0.01 1.83
CA ALA A 295 -14.49 1.29 2.42
C ALA A 295 -15.50 1.16 3.58
N LYS A 296 -15.10 0.42 4.63
CA LYS A 296 -15.97 0.03 5.76
C LYS A 296 -16.48 1.21 6.59
N ASN A 297 -15.84 2.37 6.48
CA ASN A 297 -16.28 3.66 7.01
C ASN A 297 -17.60 4.18 6.40
N MET A 298 -18.09 3.57 5.32
CA MET A 298 -19.37 3.88 4.67
C MET A 298 -20.15 2.61 4.38
N ILE A 299 -21.39 2.53 4.86
CA ILE A 299 -22.32 1.42 4.65
C ILE A 299 -23.28 1.81 3.54
N ILE A 300 -23.48 0.91 2.59
CA ILE A 300 -24.53 1.03 1.57
C ILE A 300 -25.27 -0.30 1.44
N GLY A 301 -26.53 -0.27 1.05
CA GLY A 301 -27.29 -1.49 0.82
C GLY A 301 -28.79 -1.26 0.73
N TYR A 302 -29.53 -2.35 0.60
CA TYR A 302 -30.98 -2.30 0.41
C TYR A 302 -31.72 -2.87 1.61
N GLY A 303 -32.79 -2.20 1.98
CA GLY A 303 -33.78 -2.69 2.94
C GLY A 303 -35.19 -2.51 2.40
N ARG A 304 -36.17 -2.84 3.22
CA ARG A 304 -37.56 -2.42 2.98
C ARG A 304 -38.12 -1.69 4.18
N MET A 305 -39.04 -0.77 3.93
CA MET A 305 -39.84 -0.11 4.95
C MET A 305 -41.30 -0.16 4.51
N GLU A 306 -42.13 -0.84 5.31
CA GLU A 306 -43.52 -1.17 4.95
C GLU A 306 -43.62 -1.86 3.57
N GLY A 307 -42.67 -2.75 3.29
CA GLY A 307 -42.63 -3.54 2.08
C GLY A 307 -42.13 -2.79 0.84
N ARG A 308 -41.85 -1.49 0.93
CA ARG A 308 -41.24 -0.68 -0.13
C ARG A 308 -39.73 -0.72 -0.04
N VAL A 309 -39.04 -0.86 -1.17
CA VAL A 309 -37.57 -0.91 -1.21
C VAL A 309 -36.99 0.48 -0.93
N VAL A 310 -35.97 0.52 -0.08
CA VAL A 310 -35.17 1.72 0.20
C VAL A 310 -33.67 1.40 0.03
N GLY A 311 -32.93 2.33 -0.55
CA GLY A 311 -31.47 2.34 -0.52
C GLY A 311 -31.00 3.07 0.73
N ILE A 312 -30.06 2.49 1.46
CA ILE A 312 -29.51 3.07 2.69
C ILE A 312 -28.06 3.49 2.43
N VAL A 313 -27.69 4.69 2.87
CA VAL A 313 -26.31 5.19 2.87
C VAL A 313 -26.00 5.69 4.28
N ALA A 314 -24.96 5.18 4.92
CA ALA A 314 -24.69 5.51 6.31
C ALA A 314 -23.20 5.55 6.66
N ASN A 315 -22.78 6.52 7.48
CA ASN A 315 -21.43 6.53 8.04
C ASN A 315 -21.27 5.41 9.09
N GLN A 316 -20.10 4.80 9.18
CA GLN A 316 -19.78 3.79 10.21
C GLN A 316 -18.77 4.35 11.23
N PRO A 317 -19.21 4.79 12.43
CA PRO A 317 -18.32 5.34 13.44
C PRO A 317 -17.23 4.38 13.93
N MET A 318 -17.45 3.06 13.85
CA MET A 318 -16.43 2.06 14.24
C MET A 318 -15.24 1.99 13.28
N GLU A 319 -15.35 2.57 12.08
CA GLU A 319 -14.36 2.46 11.01
C GLU A 319 -13.93 3.87 10.60
N LEU A 320 -12.65 4.20 10.82
CA LEU A 320 -12.10 5.55 10.59
C LEU A 320 -12.96 6.68 11.20
N ALA A 321 -13.60 6.44 12.34
CA ALA A 321 -14.51 7.36 13.00
C ALA A 321 -15.70 7.86 12.15
N GLY A 322 -16.07 7.14 11.08
CA GLY A 322 -17.13 7.54 10.15
C GLY A 322 -16.74 8.61 9.14
N CYS A 323 -15.44 8.97 9.05
CA CYS A 323 -14.93 9.96 8.09
C CYS A 323 -15.21 9.58 6.63
N LEU A 324 -15.40 10.59 5.78
CA LEU A 324 -15.38 10.42 4.33
C LEU A 324 -13.96 10.40 3.78
N ASP A 325 -13.69 9.57 2.79
CA ASP A 325 -12.40 9.42 2.12
C ASP A 325 -12.63 9.13 0.61
N ILE A 326 -11.56 8.94 -0.17
CA ILE A 326 -11.66 8.63 -1.60
C ILE A 326 -12.56 7.42 -1.85
N ASN A 327 -12.32 6.33 -1.13
CA ASN A 327 -12.96 5.03 -1.41
C ASN A 327 -14.44 5.04 -0.99
N SER A 328 -14.76 5.57 0.19
CA SER A 328 -16.15 5.73 0.64
C SER A 328 -16.95 6.65 -0.28
N SER A 329 -16.33 7.72 -0.78
CA SER A 329 -16.98 8.66 -1.69
C SER A 329 -17.31 8.01 -3.03
N ILE A 330 -16.40 7.20 -3.60
CA ILE A 330 -16.67 6.43 -4.82
C ILE A 330 -17.79 5.41 -4.59
N LYS A 331 -17.68 4.63 -3.51
CA LYS A 331 -18.64 3.57 -3.11
C LYS A 331 -20.06 4.13 -3.00
N ALA A 332 -20.25 5.17 -2.19
CA ALA A 332 -21.56 5.76 -1.98
C ALA A 332 -22.08 6.50 -3.22
N ALA A 333 -21.22 7.20 -3.96
CA ALA A 333 -21.66 7.94 -5.15
C ALA A 333 -22.29 7.01 -6.20
N ARG A 334 -21.63 5.88 -6.50
CA ARG A 334 -22.18 4.91 -7.48
C ARG A 334 -23.52 4.35 -7.02
N PHE A 335 -23.64 4.03 -5.73
CA PHE A 335 -24.87 3.50 -5.13
C PHE A 335 -26.04 4.50 -5.20
N VAL A 336 -25.80 5.77 -4.83
CA VAL A 336 -26.80 6.84 -4.91
C VAL A 336 -27.29 7.02 -6.34
N ARG A 337 -26.39 7.04 -7.33
CA ARG A 337 -26.77 7.17 -8.75
C ARG A 337 -27.57 5.98 -9.25
N PHE A 338 -27.22 4.75 -8.84
CA PHE A 338 -28.01 3.58 -9.20
C PHE A 338 -29.41 3.66 -8.62
N CYS A 339 -29.53 4.01 -7.33
CA CYS A 339 -30.84 4.17 -6.69
C CYS A 339 -31.70 5.22 -7.41
N ASP A 340 -31.12 6.38 -7.75
CA ASP A 340 -31.82 7.42 -8.50
C ASP A 340 -32.26 6.96 -9.89
N ALA A 341 -31.36 6.33 -10.65
CA ALA A 341 -31.65 5.84 -12.00
C ALA A 341 -32.79 4.81 -12.05
N PHE A 342 -33.02 4.09 -10.95
CA PHE A 342 -34.04 3.04 -10.83
C PHE A 342 -35.14 3.38 -9.83
N ASN A 343 -35.38 4.67 -9.57
CA ASN A 343 -36.50 5.15 -8.75
C ASN A 343 -36.54 4.58 -7.31
N ILE A 344 -35.40 4.21 -6.74
CA ILE A 344 -35.28 3.70 -5.37
C ILE A 344 -35.09 4.89 -4.42
N PRO A 345 -36.01 5.12 -3.46
CA PRO A 345 -35.84 6.11 -2.40
C PRO A 345 -34.56 5.90 -1.59
N ILE A 346 -33.94 6.99 -1.14
CA ILE A 346 -32.68 6.94 -0.39
C ILE A 346 -32.90 7.43 1.04
N VAL A 347 -32.48 6.62 2.01
CA VAL A 347 -32.42 6.97 3.43
C VAL A 347 -30.95 7.12 3.82
N THR A 348 -30.57 8.30 4.32
CA THR A 348 -29.19 8.62 4.68
C THR A 348 -29.06 8.76 6.20
N LEU A 349 -28.18 7.97 6.84
CA LEU A 349 -27.90 8.06 8.29
C LEU A 349 -26.52 8.70 8.52
N VAL A 350 -26.48 9.79 9.29
CA VAL A 350 -25.30 10.67 9.35
C VAL A 350 -24.67 10.68 10.75
N ASP A 351 -23.43 10.21 10.81
CA ASP A 351 -22.47 10.45 11.90
C ASP A 351 -21.08 10.62 11.28
N VAL A 352 -20.80 11.83 10.81
CA VAL A 352 -19.59 12.18 10.04
C VAL A 352 -18.85 13.35 10.68
N PRO A 353 -17.60 13.15 11.14
CA PRO A 353 -16.81 14.22 11.73
C PRO A 353 -16.10 15.11 10.68
N GLY A 354 -16.05 14.67 9.42
CA GLY A 354 -15.37 15.36 8.32
C GLY A 354 -14.82 14.39 7.26
N PHE A 355 -13.91 14.89 6.44
CA PHE A 355 -13.08 14.09 5.55
C PHE A 355 -11.81 13.61 6.27
N LEU A 356 -11.29 12.44 5.90
CA LEU A 356 -10.02 11.92 6.39
C LEU A 356 -8.87 12.83 5.92
N PRO A 357 -8.10 13.44 6.83
CA PRO A 357 -6.95 14.26 6.44
C PRO A 357 -5.76 13.37 6.02
N GLY A 358 -4.95 13.83 5.07
CA GLY A 358 -3.70 13.17 4.71
C GLY A 358 -3.21 13.52 3.32
N VAL A 359 -1.88 13.55 3.13
CA VAL A 359 -1.25 13.81 1.82
C VAL A 359 -1.71 12.80 0.78
N ASP A 360 -1.85 11.53 1.17
CA ASP A 360 -2.33 10.46 0.28
C ASP A 360 -3.75 10.72 -0.24
N GLN A 361 -4.62 11.35 0.57
CA GLN A 361 -5.97 11.71 0.14
C GLN A 361 -5.92 12.88 -0.86
N GLU A 362 -5.11 13.91 -0.58
CA GLU A 362 -4.96 15.05 -1.50
C GLU A 362 -4.35 14.62 -2.84
N TYR A 363 -3.27 13.84 -2.82
CA TYR A 363 -2.61 13.36 -4.04
C TYR A 363 -3.43 12.31 -4.78
N GLY A 364 -4.17 11.47 -4.04
CA GLY A 364 -5.20 10.61 -4.61
C GLY A 364 -6.38 11.38 -5.21
N GLY A 365 -6.44 12.69 -5.06
CA GLY A 365 -7.44 13.56 -5.69
C GLY A 365 -8.77 13.62 -4.94
N ILE A 366 -8.75 13.61 -3.59
CA ILE A 366 -9.95 13.64 -2.74
C ILE A 366 -10.93 14.75 -3.13
N ILE A 367 -10.45 15.91 -3.58
CA ILE A 367 -11.32 17.01 -4.05
C ILE A 367 -12.27 16.53 -5.15
N ARG A 368 -11.78 15.75 -6.12
CA ARG A 368 -12.61 15.18 -7.20
C ARG A 368 -13.40 13.97 -6.74
N HIS A 369 -12.80 13.10 -5.95
CA HIS A 369 -13.44 11.87 -5.47
C HIS A 369 -14.58 12.14 -4.48
N GLY A 370 -14.35 13.00 -3.48
CA GLY A 370 -15.36 13.49 -2.55
C GLY A 370 -16.51 14.22 -3.25
N ALA A 371 -16.20 15.01 -4.28
CA ALA A 371 -17.23 15.67 -5.09
C ALA A 371 -18.15 14.70 -5.87
N LYS A 372 -17.77 13.43 -6.06
CA LYS A 372 -18.66 12.43 -6.70
C LYS A 372 -19.91 12.18 -5.87
N LEU A 373 -19.76 12.03 -4.55
CA LEU A 373 -20.90 11.80 -3.65
C LEU A 373 -21.78 13.05 -3.56
N LEU A 374 -21.15 14.22 -3.47
CA LEU A 374 -21.84 15.51 -3.55
C LEU A 374 -22.69 15.61 -4.82
N TYR A 375 -22.09 15.30 -5.97
CA TYR A 375 -22.76 15.34 -7.28
C TYR A 375 -23.93 14.36 -7.34
N ALA A 376 -23.73 13.12 -6.87
CA ALA A 376 -24.73 12.07 -6.89
C ALA A 376 -25.98 12.47 -6.08
N TYR A 377 -25.81 13.03 -4.87
CA TYR A 377 -26.95 13.53 -4.10
C TYR A 377 -27.60 14.76 -4.72
N ALA A 378 -26.81 15.70 -5.26
CA ALA A 378 -27.33 16.93 -5.85
C ALA A 378 -28.15 16.67 -7.14
N GLU A 379 -27.76 15.69 -7.96
CA GLU A 379 -28.48 15.33 -9.18
C GLU A 379 -29.72 14.47 -8.90
N ALA A 380 -29.69 13.66 -7.83
CA ALA A 380 -30.76 12.72 -7.53
C ALA A 380 -32.13 13.39 -7.30
N THR A 381 -33.14 12.81 -7.95
CA THR A 381 -34.54 13.26 -8.00
C THR A 381 -35.50 12.36 -7.24
N VAL A 382 -35.09 11.13 -6.91
CA VAL A 382 -35.82 10.22 -6.01
C VAL A 382 -36.08 10.85 -4.63
N PRO A 383 -37.03 10.33 -3.84
CA PRO A 383 -37.19 10.73 -2.44
C PRO A 383 -35.88 10.54 -1.65
N LYS A 384 -35.49 11.55 -0.87
CA LYS A 384 -34.29 11.57 -0.03
C LYS A 384 -34.66 12.00 1.39
N ILE A 385 -34.48 11.08 2.34
CA ILE A 385 -34.74 11.29 3.76
C ILE A 385 -33.41 11.13 4.52
N THR A 386 -33.02 12.13 5.30
CA THR A 386 -31.76 12.14 6.04
C THR A 386 -32.03 12.18 7.54
N ILE A 387 -31.30 11.37 8.31
CA ILE A 387 -31.37 11.33 9.76
C ILE A 387 -29.96 11.51 10.31
N ILE A 388 -29.72 12.64 10.98
CA ILE A 388 -28.45 12.90 11.68
C ILE A 388 -28.54 12.29 13.07
N THR A 389 -27.75 11.24 13.32
CA THR A 389 -27.75 10.51 14.59
C THR A 389 -26.80 11.13 15.62
N ARG A 390 -25.64 11.63 15.17
CA ARG A 390 -24.66 12.31 16.03
C ARG A 390 -23.91 13.42 15.29
N LYS A 391 -22.71 13.20 14.73
CA LYS A 391 -21.90 14.29 14.17
C LYS A 391 -22.31 14.63 12.73
N ALA A 392 -22.36 15.91 12.41
CA ALA A 392 -22.42 16.37 11.02
C ALA A 392 -21.63 17.68 10.88
N TYR A 393 -20.35 17.55 10.51
CA TYR A 393 -19.43 18.68 10.49
C TYR A 393 -18.96 19.10 9.08
N GLY A 394 -18.88 20.42 8.88
CA GLY A 394 -18.24 21.06 7.74
C GLY A 394 -18.77 20.61 6.39
N GLY A 395 -17.88 20.49 5.40
CA GLY A 395 -18.28 20.05 4.05
C GLY A 395 -18.84 18.63 4.00
N ALA A 396 -18.56 17.78 5.00
CA ALA A 396 -19.13 16.45 5.06
C ALA A 396 -20.62 16.44 5.41
N TYR A 397 -21.09 17.40 6.23
CA TYR A 397 -22.52 17.64 6.44
C TYR A 397 -23.25 17.91 5.12
N ASP A 398 -22.68 18.78 4.28
CA ASP A 398 -23.29 19.10 2.98
C ASP A 398 -23.37 17.85 2.10
N VAL A 399 -22.25 17.11 2.00
CA VAL A 399 -22.14 15.91 1.16
C VAL A 399 -23.13 14.81 1.56
N MET A 400 -23.45 14.67 2.85
CA MET A 400 -24.33 13.62 3.36
C MET A 400 -25.83 13.97 3.25
N SER A 401 -26.28 14.30 2.04
CA SER A 401 -27.69 14.57 1.71
C SER A 401 -28.33 15.67 2.57
N SER A 402 -27.64 16.82 2.68
CA SER A 402 -28.20 17.98 3.36
C SER A 402 -29.42 18.54 2.62
N LYS A 403 -30.26 19.31 3.33
CA LYS A 403 -31.40 20.02 2.73
C LYS A 403 -30.98 20.89 1.54
N HIS A 404 -29.76 21.43 1.58
CA HIS A 404 -29.20 22.28 0.53
C HIS A 404 -28.92 21.51 -0.77
N LEU A 405 -28.73 20.20 -0.70
CA LEU A 405 -28.63 19.30 -1.85
C LEU A 405 -29.97 18.66 -2.21
N ARG A 406 -31.07 19.36 -1.91
CA ARG A 406 -32.45 18.93 -2.19
C ARG A 406 -32.85 17.67 -1.40
N GLY A 407 -32.37 17.53 -0.16
CA GLY A 407 -32.99 16.60 0.79
C GLY A 407 -34.45 16.99 0.98
N ASP A 408 -35.38 16.04 0.83
CA ASP A 408 -36.80 16.32 0.97
C ASP A 408 -37.14 16.52 2.45
N ILE A 409 -36.68 15.58 3.28
CA ILE A 409 -36.84 15.61 4.73
C ILE A 409 -35.49 15.34 5.40
N ASN A 410 -35.14 16.18 6.38
CA ASN A 410 -33.92 16.13 7.15
C ASN A 410 -34.28 16.17 8.64
N TYR A 411 -34.15 15.02 9.32
CA TYR A 411 -34.30 14.90 10.76
C TYR A 411 -32.96 14.91 11.48
N ALA A 412 -33.00 15.28 12.76
CA ALA A 412 -31.89 15.11 13.67
C ALA A 412 -32.37 14.44 14.96
N TRP A 413 -31.52 13.60 15.55
CA TRP A 413 -31.71 13.12 16.92
C TRP A 413 -31.28 14.20 17.93
N PRO A 414 -31.71 14.13 19.21
CA PRO A 414 -31.28 15.07 20.23
C PRO A 414 -29.76 15.08 20.45
N SER A 415 -29.10 13.95 20.18
CA SER A 415 -27.64 13.77 20.22
C SER A 415 -26.89 14.38 19.03
N ALA A 416 -27.58 14.99 18.06
CA ALA A 416 -26.95 15.49 16.87
C ALA A 416 -26.16 16.79 17.11
N GLU A 417 -24.97 16.87 16.55
CA GLU A 417 -24.06 18.01 16.61
C GLU A 417 -23.79 18.51 15.19
N ILE A 418 -24.32 19.68 14.83
CA ILE A 418 -24.25 20.23 13.47
C ILE A 418 -23.47 21.54 13.49
N ALA A 419 -22.25 21.52 12.94
CA ALA A 419 -21.34 22.66 13.04
C ALA A 419 -20.39 22.78 11.82
N VAL A 420 -19.71 23.91 11.70
CA VAL A 420 -18.72 24.15 10.62
C VAL A 420 -17.48 23.28 10.78
N MET A 421 -17.05 23.03 12.01
CA MET A 421 -15.96 22.15 12.38
C MET A 421 -16.09 21.77 13.86
N GLY A 422 -15.24 20.87 14.36
CA GLY A 422 -15.19 20.52 15.78
C GLY A 422 -14.92 21.74 16.67
N ALA A 423 -15.55 21.78 17.85
CA ALA A 423 -15.58 22.97 18.71
C ALA A 423 -14.19 23.52 19.05
N LYS A 424 -13.24 22.65 19.41
CA LYS A 424 -11.85 23.04 19.70
C LYS A 424 -11.19 23.76 18.52
N GLY A 425 -11.33 23.22 17.31
CA GLY A 425 -10.78 23.84 16.09
C GLY A 425 -11.42 25.18 15.78
N ALA A 426 -12.74 25.32 15.99
CA ALA A 426 -13.44 26.59 15.78
C ALA A 426 -12.96 27.67 16.77
N VAL A 427 -12.78 27.31 18.04
CA VAL A 427 -12.38 28.23 19.12
C VAL A 427 -10.94 28.70 18.95
N GLU A 428 -10.02 27.82 18.55
CA GLU A 428 -8.64 28.20 18.28
C GLU A 428 -8.52 29.24 17.16
N ILE A 429 -9.44 29.23 16.19
CA ILE A 429 -9.51 30.22 15.10
C ILE A 429 -10.18 31.52 15.57
N ILE A 430 -11.35 31.42 16.23
CA ILE A 430 -12.18 32.59 16.60
C ILE A 430 -11.56 33.38 17.76
N PHE A 431 -11.06 32.67 18.77
CA PHE A 431 -10.59 33.23 20.05
C PHE A 431 -9.07 33.13 20.18
N ARG A 432 -8.34 33.34 19.07
CA ARG A 432 -6.88 33.23 19.01
C ARG A 432 -6.22 34.14 20.08
N GLY A 433 -5.47 33.53 21.00
CA GLY A 433 -4.79 34.24 22.09
C GLY A 433 -5.63 34.45 23.36
N GLN A 434 -6.83 33.87 23.45
CA GLN A 434 -7.67 33.87 24.65
C GLN A 434 -7.73 32.48 25.30
N ASN A 435 -8.45 32.35 26.42
CA ASN A 435 -8.62 31.07 27.12
C ASN A 435 -9.42 30.08 26.24
N VAL A 436 -8.76 29.00 25.81
CA VAL A 436 -9.34 28.02 24.89
C VAL A 436 -10.38 27.12 25.58
N GLU A 437 -10.20 26.79 26.85
CA GLU A 437 -11.07 25.84 27.55
C GLU A 437 -12.47 26.41 27.80
N GLU A 438 -12.56 27.61 28.36
CA GLU A 438 -13.84 28.27 28.65
C GLU A 438 -14.62 28.57 27.37
N ASN A 439 -13.93 29.05 26.33
CA ASN A 439 -14.54 29.33 25.04
C ASN A 439 -14.97 28.05 24.30
N THR A 440 -14.29 26.92 24.51
CA THR A 440 -14.72 25.62 23.94
C THR A 440 -16.02 25.16 24.56
N ALA A 441 -16.16 25.20 25.89
CA ALA A 441 -17.40 24.84 26.57
C ALA A 441 -18.58 25.74 26.14
N ASP A 442 -18.35 27.05 25.98
CA ASP A 442 -19.40 27.96 25.49
C ASP A 442 -19.76 27.70 24.02
N TYR A 443 -18.78 27.39 23.17
CA TYR A 443 -19.02 27.05 21.77
C TYR A 443 -19.81 25.75 21.62
N GLU A 444 -19.44 24.70 22.35
CA GLU A 444 -20.17 23.42 22.38
C GLU A 444 -21.62 23.64 22.80
N ARG A 445 -21.84 24.36 23.90
CA ARG A 445 -23.20 24.67 24.39
C ARG A 445 -24.03 25.41 23.34
N LYS A 446 -23.44 26.33 22.58
CA LYS A 446 -24.15 27.14 21.58
C LYS A 446 -24.37 26.42 20.26
N PHE A 447 -23.39 25.66 19.77
CA PHE A 447 -23.34 25.18 18.39
C PHE A 447 -23.25 23.66 18.23
N ALA A 448 -22.78 22.90 19.23
CA ALA A 448 -22.75 21.43 19.17
C ALA A 448 -24.12 20.84 19.58
N ASN A 449 -25.17 21.24 18.87
CA ASN A 449 -26.54 20.78 19.06
C ASN A 449 -27.35 20.96 17.76
N PRO A 450 -28.52 20.34 17.61
CA PRO A 450 -29.31 20.46 16.37
C PRO A 450 -30.18 21.72 16.33
N MET A 451 -30.31 22.45 17.45
CA MET A 451 -31.27 23.56 17.59
C MET A 451 -30.97 24.70 16.64
N VAL A 452 -29.69 25.04 16.43
CA VAL A 452 -29.30 26.12 15.53
C VAL A 452 -29.68 25.81 14.08
N ALA A 453 -29.54 24.55 13.66
CA ALA A 453 -29.93 24.10 12.33
C ALA A 453 -31.47 24.09 12.17
N ALA A 454 -32.19 23.63 13.20
CA ALA A 454 -33.65 23.64 13.21
C ALA A 454 -34.25 25.06 13.18
N GLN A 455 -33.69 26.01 13.95
CA GLN A 455 -34.10 27.42 13.92
C GLN A 455 -33.92 28.07 12.55
N ARG A 456 -32.98 27.57 11.73
CA ARG A 456 -32.76 28.03 10.36
C ARG A 456 -33.58 27.25 9.32
N GLY A 457 -34.31 26.22 9.72
CA GLY A 457 -35.05 25.34 8.83
C GLY A 457 -34.17 24.41 7.98
N PHE A 458 -32.93 24.15 8.41
CA PHE A 458 -32.02 23.23 7.72
C PHE A 458 -32.32 21.77 8.08
N VAL A 459 -32.84 21.57 9.29
CA VAL A 459 -33.45 20.35 9.82
C VAL A 459 -34.94 20.63 10.00
N ASP A 460 -35.80 19.72 9.54
CA ASP A 460 -37.26 19.88 9.59
C ASP A 460 -37.84 19.60 10.98
N ASP A 461 -37.29 18.61 11.68
CA ASP A 461 -37.70 18.26 13.04
C ASP A 461 -36.57 17.58 13.82
N ILE A 462 -36.65 17.67 15.14
CA ILE A 462 -35.76 16.99 16.07
C ILE A 462 -36.58 15.90 16.74
N ILE A 463 -36.34 14.64 16.34
CA ILE A 463 -37.22 13.51 16.66
C ILE A 463 -36.60 12.63 17.74
N GLU A 464 -37.44 11.99 18.54
CA GLU A 464 -36.99 10.93 19.45
C GLU A 464 -36.44 9.74 18.65
N PRO A 465 -35.27 9.19 18.99
CA PRO A 465 -34.64 8.09 18.25
C PRO A 465 -35.59 6.91 17.99
N THR A 466 -36.43 6.57 18.97
CA THR A 466 -37.40 5.48 18.91
C THR A 466 -38.49 5.65 17.85
N THR A 467 -38.76 6.90 17.42
CA THR A 467 -39.79 7.23 16.42
C THR A 467 -39.27 7.24 14.98
N THR A 468 -37.95 7.06 14.78
CA THR A 468 -37.29 7.17 13.47
C THR A 468 -37.94 6.30 12.39
N ARG A 469 -38.26 5.03 12.69
CA ARG A 469 -38.90 4.13 11.72
C ARG A 469 -40.27 4.66 11.27
N LEU A 470 -41.11 5.07 12.22
CA LEU A 470 -42.44 5.61 11.94
C LEU A 470 -42.34 6.82 11.00
N ARG A 471 -41.46 7.77 11.32
CA ARG A 471 -41.26 8.98 10.53
C ARG A 471 -40.83 8.69 9.09
N ILE A 472 -39.87 7.79 8.90
CA ILE A 472 -39.44 7.41 7.56
C ILE A 472 -40.60 6.77 6.77
N CYS A 473 -41.39 5.89 7.39
CA CYS A 473 -42.56 5.29 6.73
C CYS A 473 -43.61 6.34 6.33
N GLU A 474 -43.92 7.30 7.20
CA GLU A 474 -44.84 8.41 6.91
C GLU A 474 -44.35 9.27 5.73
N ASP A 475 -43.06 9.64 5.73
CA ASP A 475 -42.49 10.47 4.67
C ASP A 475 -42.40 9.74 3.33
N LEU A 476 -42.14 8.42 3.35
CA LEU A 476 -42.18 7.60 2.14
C LEU A 476 -43.58 7.56 1.52
N ASP A 477 -44.66 7.67 2.31
CA ASP A 477 -46.03 7.83 1.78
C ASP A 477 -46.21 9.18 1.10
N VAL A 478 -45.78 10.26 1.77
CA VAL A 478 -45.93 11.63 1.27
C VAL A 478 -45.13 11.84 -0.02
N LEU A 479 -43.90 11.32 -0.05
CA LEU A 479 -42.98 11.50 -1.17
C LEU A 479 -43.22 10.52 -2.32
N GLU A 480 -44.18 9.59 -2.21
CA GLU A 480 -44.47 8.59 -3.24
C GLU A 480 -44.79 9.23 -4.61
N THR A 481 -45.40 10.42 -4.59
CA THR A 481 -45.83 11.15 -5.80
C THR A 481 -44.84 12.23 -6.24
N LYS A 482 -43.67 12.31 -5.58
CA LYS A 482 -42.61 13.29 -5.90
C LYS A 482 -42.25 13.20 -7.39
N LYS A 483 -42.26 14.36 -8.05
CA LYS A 483 -41.77 14.53 -9.43
C LYS A 483 -40.88 15.76 -9.47
N LEU A 484 -39.63 15.55 -9.85
CA LEU A 484 -38.65 16.62 -10.03
C LEU A 484 -37.94 16.41 -11.37
N SER A 485 -37.73 17.48 -12.11
CA SER A 485 -36.98 17.46 -13.38
C SER A 485 -35.71 18.28 -13.26
N ASN A 486 -34.59 17.72 -13.70
CA ASN A 486 -33.34 18.44 -13.85
C ASN A 486 -33.30 19.22 -15.18
N PRO A 487 -32.47 20.28 -15.30
CA PRO A 487 -32.22 20.94 -16.57
C PRO A 487 -31.77 19.95 -17.65
N TRP A 488 -32.28 20.11 -18.87
CA TRP A 488 -31.98 19.20 -19.98
C TRP A 488 -30.50 19.25 -20.38
N LYS A 489 -29.89 18.07 -20.56
CA LYS A 489 -28.52 17.85 -21.01
C LYS A 489 -28.39 16.44 -21.57
N LYS A 490 -27.39 16.19 -22.42
CA LYS A 490 -27.11 14.82 -22.92
C LYS A 490 -26.81 13.84 -21.78
N HIS A 491 -25.96 14.26 -20.85
CA HIS A 491 -25.68 13.59 -19.59
C HIS A 491 -24.97 14.57 -18.63
N GLY A 492 -24.82 14.20 -17.36
CA GLY A 492 -23.96 14.93 -16.42
C GLY A 492 -22.48 14.86 -16.82
N ASN A 493 -21.68 15.82 -16.34
CA ASN A 493 -20.22 15.80 -16.42
C ASN A 493 -19.66 15.62 -15.00
N ILE A 494 -20.04 14.51 -14.36
CA ILE A 494 -19.58 14.16 -13.02
C ILE A 494 -18.04 14.08 -13.01
N PRO A 495 -17.34 14.47 -11.93
CA PRO A 495 -15.89 14.33 -11.85
C PRO A 495 -15.45 12.88 -12.10
N LEU A 496 -14.71 12.68 -13.19
CA LEU A 496 -13.97 11.45 -13.48
C LEU A 496 -12.47 11.74 -13.38
N VAL A 497 -11.67 10.71 -13.09
CA VAL A 497 -10.23 10.87 -12.94
C VAL A 497 -9.53 10.31 -14.18
N LEU A 498 -8.74 11.18 -14.83
CA LEU A 498 -7.53 10.77 -15.54
C LEU A 498 -6.52 10.44 -14.44
N SER A 499 -6.33 9.16 -14.13
CA SER A 499 -5.25 8.79 -13.21
C SER A 499 -3.94 9.01 -13.95
N LEU A 500 -3.37 10.21 -13.84
CA LEU A 500 -1.92 10.31 -13.80
C LEU A 500 -1.50 9.86 -12.41
N SER A 501 -1.60 8.55 -12.20
CA SER A 501 -0.85 7.89 -11.14
C SER A 501 0.61 8.07 -11.51
N ARG A 502 1.21 9.21 -11.14
CA ARG A 502 2.65 9.25 -10.88
C ARG A 502 2.85 8.57 -9.54
N THR A 503 2.59 7.27 -9.53
CA THR A 503 3.01 6.41 -8.44
C THR A 503 4.51 6.53 -8.39
N THR A 504 5.03 7.10 -7.30
CA THR A 504 6.40 6.83 -6.88
C THR A 504 6.64 5.33 -7.07
N PRO A 505 7.64 4.92 -7.87
CA PRO A 505 7.89 3.51 -8.11
C PRO A 505 7.94 2.76 -6.78
N GLN A 506 7.34 1.58 -6.72
CA GLN A 506 7.16 0.83 -5.47
C GLN A 506 8.49 0.61 -4.74
N THR A 507 9.59 0.44 -5.48
CA THR A 507 10.97 0.35 -4.98
C THR A 507 11.38 1.61 -4.23
N VAL A 508 11.12 2.81 -4.77
CA VAL A 508 11.43 4.08 -4.11
C VAL A 508 10.62 4.24 -2.83
N GLY A 509 9.32 3.94 -2.86
CA GLY A 509 8.48 3.98 -1.66
C GLY A 509 8.92 3.01 -0.56
N ALA A 510 9.37 1.81 -0.94
CA ALA A 510 9.91 0.81 -0.01
C ALA A 510 11.26 1.26 0.58
N PHE A 511 12.14 1.84 -0.23
CA PHE A 511 13.42 2.38 0.22
C PHE A 511 13.24 3.51 1.24
N LEU A 512 12.33 4.46 0.98
CA LEU A 512 12.03 5.55 1.92
C LEU A 512 11.56 5.04 3.29
N LYS A 513 10.79 3.96 3.32
CA LYS A 513 10.35 3.33 4.59
C LYS A 513 11.52 2.72 5.35
N PHE A 514 12.45 2.05 4.64
CA PHE A 514 13.64 1.46 5.25
C PHE A 514 14.57 2.53 5.84
N ILE A 515 14.92 3.55 5.06
CA ILE A 515 15.91 4.55 5.48
C ILE A 515 15.41 5.39 6.66
N ASN A 516 14.12 5.74 6.67
CA ASN A 516 13.49 6.47 7.78
C ASN A 516 13.48 5.69 9.10
N LYS A 517 13.51 4.35 9.04
CA LYS A 517 13.62 3.48 10.21
C LYS A 517 15.06 3.12 10.56
N SER A 518 16.04 3.61 9.79
CA SER A 518 17.46 3.25 9.90
C SER A 518 18.36 4.44 10.29
N PRO A 519 18.06 5.21 11.37
CA PRO A 519 18.85 6.40 11.73
C PRO A 519 20.24 6.10 12.31
N SER A 520 20.56 4.84 12.63
CA SER A 520 21.90 4.40 13.04
C SER A 520 22.25 3.01 12.47
N PRO A 521 23.52 2.58 12.47
CA PRO A 521 23.93 1.26 11.98
C PRO A 521 23.15 0.10 12.64
N PHE A 522 22.86 0.22 13.95
CA PHE A 522 22.10 -0.78 14.69
C PHE A 522 20.66 -0.92 14.18
N HIS A 523 20.03 0.20 13.81
CA HIS A 523 18.69 0.19 13.23
C HIS A 523 18.69 -0.33 11.80
N ALA A 524 19.70 0.05 10.99
CA ALA A 524 19.86 -0.48 9.63
C ALA A 524 19.97 -2.01 9.63
N VAL A 525 20.78 -2.59 10.51
CA VAL A 525 20.86 -4.05 10.68
C VAL A 525 19.56 -4.64 11.19
N HIS A 526 18.88 -3.99 12.14
CA HIS A 526 17.59 -4.45 12.65
C HIS A 526 16.53 -4.55 11.55
N GLU A 527 16.35 -3.52 10.73
CA GLU A 527 15.40 -3.51 9.62
C GLU A 527 15.80 -4.50 8.50
N THR A 528 17.11 -4.69 8.29
CA THR A 528 17.63 -5.73 7.39
C THR A 528 17.26 -7.14 7.88
N ILE A 529 17.40 -7.41 9.18
CA ILE A 529 17.00 -8.69 9.81
C ILE A 529 15.50 -8.92 9.62
N GLN A 530 14.66 -7.90 9.84
CA GLN A 530 13.22 -8.02 9.62
C GLN A 530 12.90 -8.42 8.17
N SER A 531 13.55 -7.76 7.20
CA SER A 531 13.38 -8.05 5.76
C SER A 531 13.82 -9.48 5.41
N LEU A 532 14.98 -9.91 5.88
CA LEU A 532 15.51 -11.26 5.63
C LEU A 532 14.65 -12.35 6.29
N THR A 533 14.19 -12.11 7.52
CA THR A 533 13.33 -13.06 8.25
C THR A 533 11.99 -13.23 7.53
N ALA A 534 11.40 -12.13 7.04
CA ALA A 534 10.18 -12.18 6.23
C ALA A 534 10.37 -12.98 4.92
N ALA A 535 11.58 -12.95 4.34
CA ALA A 535 11.95 -13.76 3.18
C ALA A 535 12.35 -15.22 3.52
N GLY A 536 12.22 -15.63 4.79
CA GLY A 536 12.49 -16.98 5.26
C GLY A 536 13.97 -17.32 5.45
N PHE A 537 14.83 -16.31 5.68
CA PHE A 537 16.19 -16.57 6.15
C PHE A 537 16.20 -16.88 7.65
N GLN A 538 17.12 -17.74 8.06
CA GLN A 538 17.29 -18.15 9.45
C GLN A 538 18.56 -17.54 10.05
N GLN A 539 18.47 -17.05 11.29
CA GLN A 539 19.66 -16.56 11.99
C GLN A 539 20.53 -17.74 12.42
N VAL A 540 21.83 -17.67 12.11
CA VAL A 540 22.87 -18.54 12.68
C VAL A 540 23.77 -17.71 13.58
N LYS A 541 24.27 -18.30 14.67
CA LYS A 541 25.19 -17.61 15.59
C LYS A 541 26.63 -18.00 15.33
N GLU A 542 27.55 -17.06 15.54
CA GLU A 542 28.98 -17.32 15.38
C GLU A 542 29.51 -18.35 16.39
N GLU A 543 28.91 -18.44 17.58
CA GLU A 543 29.30 -19.33 18.68
C GLU A 543 28.82 -20.79 18.53
N GLU A 544 27.88 -21.05 17.62
CA GLU A 544 27.28 -22.38 17.40
C GLU A 544 27.95 -23.10 16.23
N SER A 545 27.95 -24.44 16.19
CA SER A 545 28.43 -25.20 15.02
C SER A 545 27.47 -25.08 13.83
N TRP A 546 27.98 -24.88 12.62
CA TRP A 546 27.16 -24.76 11.40
C TRP A 546 27.03 -26.06 10.59
N LYS A 547 27.79 -27.11 10.94
CA LYS A 547 27.92 -28.34 10.13
C LYS A 547 26.60 -29.02 9.81
N ASP A 548 25.65 -28.99 10.74
CA ASP A 548 24.34 -29.66 10.59
C ASP A 548 23.19 -28.69 10.28
N VAL A 549 23.49 -27.39 10.32
CA VAL A 549 22.52 -26.28 10.19
C VAL A 549 22.51 -25.74 8.77
N VAL A 550 23.69 -25.41 8.22
CA VAL A 550 23.84 -24.83 6.88
C VAL A 550 23.79 -25.93 5.83
N ARG A 551 22.83 -25.85 4.91
CA ARG A 551 22.57 -26.86 3.89
C ARG A 551 22.38 -26.22 2.51
N ALA A 552 22.60 -27.00 1.45
CA ALA A 552 22.24 -26.61 0.09
C ALA A 552 20.73 -26.29 0.00
N GLY A 553 20.37 -25.22 -0.72
CA GLY A 553 19.02 -24.65 -0.77
C GLY A 553 18.64 -23.81 0.46
N GLY A 554 19.49 -23.77 1.49
CA GLY A 554 19.23 -23.05 2.73
C GLY A 554 19.51 -21.54 2.64
N LYS A 555 18.84 -20.76 3.50
CA LYS A 555 18.90 -19.29 3.55
C LYS A 555 19.21 -18.85 4.97
N TYR A 556 20.32 -18.13 5.18
CA TYR A 556 20.82 -17.82 6.52
C TYR A 556 21.37 -16.41 6.63
N PHE A 557 21.41 -15.87 7.84
CA PHE A 557 22.16 -14.65 8.14
C PHE A 557 22.86 -14.74 9.49
N VAL A 558 23.95 -14.00 9.63
CA VAL A 558 24.73 -13.86 10.86
C VAL A 558 25.04 -12.40 11.11
N THR A 559 24.99 -12.00 12.37
CA THR A 559 25.23 -10.61 12.79
C THR A 559 26.47 -10.54 13.67
N ARG A 560 27.24 -9.46 13.53
CA ARG A 560 28.35 -9.14 14.43
C ARG A 560 28.15 -7.74 15.00
N ASN A 561 28.31 -7.61 16.32
CA ASN A 561 28.09 -6.35 17.05
C ASN A 561 26.68 -5.73 16.92
N GLN A 562 25.69 -6.39 16.31
CA GLN A 562 24.39 -5.80 15.93
C GLN A 562 24.49 -4.65 14.92
N SER A 563 25.68 -4.33 14.40
CA SER A 563 25.92 -3.26 13.42
C SER A 563 26.48 -3.76 12.09
N ALA A 564 26.97 -5.00 12.02
CA ALA A 564 27.29 -5.67 10.77
C ALA A 564 26.46 -6.95 10.60
N ILE A 565 26.14 -7.29 9.36
CA ILE A 565 25.35 -8.48 8.99
C ILE A 565 25.86 -9.09 7.68
N ILE A 566 25.97 -10.42 7.65
CA ILE A 566 26.19 -11.17 6.41
C ILE A 566 25.00 -12.10 6.22
N ALA A 567 24.30 -11.92 5.11
CA ALA A 567 23.19 -12.77 4.67
C ALA A 567 23.65 -13.61 3.47
N PHE A 568 23.30 -14.90 3.46
CA PHE A 568 23.70 -15.79 2.39
C PHE A 568 22.65 -16.84 2.08
N ALA A 569 22.54 -17.18 0.80
CA ALA A 569 21.69 -18.24 0.28
C ALA A 569 22.57 -19.27 -0.44
N VAL A 570 22.50 -20.52 0.01
CA VAL A 570 23.32 -21.62 -0.52
C VAL A 570 22.60 -22.25 -1.70
N GLY A 571 23.21 -22.27 -2.88
CA GLY A 571 22.60 -22.88 -4.06
C GLY A 571 22.25 -24.36 -3.87
N GLY A 572 21.15 -24.82 -4.47
CA GLY A 572 20.67 -26.20 -4.35
C GLY A 572 21.65 -27.24 -4.92
N LYS A 573 22.51 -26.83 -5.86
CA LYS A 573 23.59 -27.66 -6.44
C LYS A 573 24.96 -27.32 -5.88
N TYR A 574 25.03 -26.62 -4.75
CA TYR A 574 26.30 -26.26 -4.12
C TYR A 574 27.12 -27.50 -3.75
N GLN A 575 28.39 -27.47 -4.11
CA GLN A 575 29.41 -28.45 -3.73
C GLN A 575 30.63 -27.69 -3.22
N GLN A 576 31.40 -28.32 -2.33
CA GLN A 576 32.66 -27.77 -1.85
C GLN A 576 33.58 -27.43 -3.05
N GLY A 577 34.12 -26.22 -3.08
CA GLY A 577 34.92 -25.72 -4.21
C GLY A 577 34.14 -24.87 -5.22
N ASN A 578 32.83 -24.71 -5.05
CA ASN A 578 32.05 -23.70 -5.79
C ASN A 578 32.26 -22.30 -5.20
N GLY A 579 31.96 -21.28 -6.01
CA GLY A 579 32.23 -19.88 -5.72
C GLY A 579 31.15 -19.16 -4.92
N PHE A 580 31.47 -17.94 -4.53
CA PHE A 580 30.63 -17.00 -3.80
C PHE A 580 30.40 -15.76 -4.67
N HIS A 581 29.15 -15.38 -4.88
CA HIS A 581 28.77 -14.11 -5.50
C HIS A 581 28.40 -13.14 -4.38
N ILE A 582 29.22 -12.11 -4.20
CA ILE A 582 29.17 -11.27 -3.00
C ILE A 582 28.84 -9.84 -3.43
N ILE A 583 27.83 -9.22 -2.82
CA ILE A 583 27.68 -7.77 -2.83
C ILE A 583 28.00 -7.26 -1.41
N GLY A 584 29.06 -6.47 -1.30
CA GLY A 584 29.47 -5.82 -0.06
C GLY A 584 29.03 -4.36 -0.03
N ALA A 585 28.54 -3.87 1.11
CA ALA A 585 28.23 -2.46 1.37
C ALA A 585 28.48 -2.14 2.85
N HIS A 586 28.13 -0.93 3.31
CA HIS A 586 28.25 -0.56 4.72
C HIS A 586 27.03 0.16 5.29
N THR A 587 26.85 -0.02 6.59
CA THR A 587 25.67 0.40 7.35
C THR A 587 25.88 1.73 8.07
N ASP A 588 27.10 2.24 8.14
CA ASP A 588 27.45 3.51 8.75
C ASP A 588 27.48 4.69 7.77
N SER A 589 27.46 5.88 8.35
CA SER A 589 27.50 7.18 7.66
C SER A 589 28.14 8.19 8.60
N PRO A 590 28.68 9.32 8.10
CA PRO A 590 29.20 10.36 8.95
C PRO A 590 28.12 10.93 9.87
N CYS A 591 28.41 11.01 11.17
CA CYS A 591 27.45 11.50 12.16
C CYS A 591 28.14 12.11 13.38
N LEU A 592 27.35 12.76 14.25
CA LEU A 592 27.81 13.17 15.57
C LEU A 592 27.48 12.08 16.58
N LYS A 593 28.49 11.50 17.24
CA LYS A 593 28.32 10.53 18.33
C LYS A 593 28.33 11.23 19.67
N ILE A 594 27.50 10.78 20.62
CA ILE A 594 27.52 11.31 21.99
C ILE A 594 28.76 10.78 22.71
N LYS A 595 29.54 11.70 23.31
CA LYS A 595 30.76 11.35 24.07
C LYS A 595 30.42 10.53 25.33
N PRO A 596 31.31 9.64 25.80
CA PRO A 596 31.12 8.87 27.04
C PRO A 596 30.90 9.73 28.30
N ILE A 597 31.39 10.96 28.28
CA ILE A 597 31.01 12.01 29.23
C ILE A 597 30.53 13.18 28.38
N SER A 598 29.21 13.38 28.36
CA SER A 598 28.57 14.36 27.47
C SER A 598 27.94 15.53 28.22
N ASN A 599 27.94 15.50 29.55
CA ASN A 599 27.43 16.59 30.36
C ASN A 599 28.32 17.85 30.20
N LEU A 600 27.77 18.87 29.54
CA LEU A 600 28.35 20.20 29.40
C LEU A 600 27.32 21.27 29.76
N GLU A 601 27.75 22.35 30.41
CA GLU A 601 26.92 23.51 30.69
C GLU A 601 27.69 24.79 30.33
N SER A 602 27.02 25.72 29.66
CA SER A 602 27.57 27.04 29.32
C SER A 602 26.48 28.09 29.32
N GLN A 603 26.70 29.22 30.01
CA GLN A 603 25.79 30.37 30.04
C GLN A 603 24.33 30.02 30.40
N GLY A 604 24.12 29.04 31.30
CA GLY A 604 22.77 28.59 31.68
C GLY A 604 22.08 27.69 30.66
N TRP A 605 22.81 27.16 29.68
CA TRP A 605 22.34 26.17 28.71
C TRP A 605 23.03 24.84 28.93
N LEU A 606 22.24 23.77 28.96
CA LEU A 606 22.73 22.40 28.95
C LEU A 606 23.06 22.03 27.50
N GLN A 607 24.30 21.63 27.27
CA GLN A 607 24.81 21.14 26.00
C GLN A 607 25.19 19.67 26.10
N VAL A 608 25.19 18.97 24.97
CA VAL A 608 25.67 17.59 24.90
C VAL A 608 27.02 17.56 24.20
N GLY A 609 28.01 16.99 24.88
CA GLY A 609 29.32 16.70 24.29
C GLY A 609 29.20 15.66 23.20
N VAL A 610 29.60 16.03 21.98
CA VAL A 610 29.58 15.16 20.80
C VAL A 610 30.96 15.08 20.16
N GLU A 611 31.20 14.03 19.42
CA GLU A 611 32.40 13.83 18.59
C GLU A 611 32.02 13.54 17.14
N CYS A 612 32.88 13.96 16.21
CA CYS A 612 32.72 13.72 14.78
C CYS A 612 33.08 12.27 14.45
N TYR A 613 32.17 11.55 13.79
CA TYR A 613 32.41 10.23 13.23
C TYR A 613 32.48 10.31 11.71
N GLY A 614 33.58 9.84 11.12
CA GLY A 614 33.80 9.89 9.67
C GLY A 614 34.11 11.28 9.11
N GLY A 615 34.05 11.39 7.78
CA GLY A 615 34.42 12.59 7.01
C GLY A 615 33.25 13.54 6.68
N GLY A 616 32.45 13.95 7.67
CA GLY A 616 31.22 14.72 7.45
C GLY A 616 31.38 16.16 6.93
N LEU A 617 30.40 16.64 6.16
CA LEU A 617 30.20 18.06 5.83
C LEU A 617 29.56 18.78 7.03
N TRP A 618 30.33 18.96 8.09
CA TRP A 618 29.84 19.36 9.42
C TRP A 618 29.08 20.69 9.47
N HIS A 619 29.30 21.61 8.53
CA HIS A 619 28.52 22.86 8.47
C HIS A 619 27.02 22.62 8.18
N THR A 620 26.68 21.52 7.51
CA THR A 620 25.29 21.17 7.17
C THR A 620 24.45 20.78 8.38
N TRP A 621 25.08 20.46 9.51
CA TRP A 621 24.44 20.07 10.78
C TRP A 621 23.95 21.25 11.60
N PHE A 622 24.44 22.46 11.33
CA PHE A 622 23.94 23.66 11.97
C PHE A 622 22.48 23.91 11.56
N ASP A 623 21.70 24.40 12.51
CA ASP A 623 20.28 24.73 12.35
C ASP A 623 19.36 23.58 11.93
N ARG A 624 19.83 22.34 12.07
CA ARG A 624 19.02 21.14 11.90
C ARG A 624 18.35 20.72 13.20
N ASP A 625 17.20 20.09 13.03
CA ASP A 625 16.37 19.57 14.09
C ASP A 625 16.80 18.14 14.40
N LEU A 626 17.52 17.95 15.51
CA LEU A 626 18.27 16.72 15.79
C LEU A 626 17.57 15.84 16.82
N GLY A 627 17.49 14.56 16.49
CA GLY A 627 17.07 13.46 17.36
C GLY A 627 18.26 12.60 17.77
N ILE A 628 18.04 11.58 18.60
CA ILE A 628 19.07 10.61 18.98
C ILE A 628 18.62 9.18 18.69
N ALA A 629 19.54 8.38 18.17
CA ALA A 629 19.31 6.97 17.89
C ALA A 629 20.55 6.13 18.19
N GLY A 630 20.36 4.87 18.56
CA GLY A 630 21.46 3.95 18.79
C GLY A 630 21.07 2.76 19.65
N ARG A 631 22.01 2.23 20.42
CA ARG A 631 21.76 1.16 21.38
C ARG A 631 22.11 1.58 22.80
N VAL A 632 21.38 1.02 23.75
CA VAL A 632 21.57 1.25 25.19
C VAL A 632 21.72 -0.10 25.87
N ILE A 633 22.73 -0.23 26.73
CA ILE A 633 22.94 -1.40 27.59
C ILE A 633 22.16 -1.16 28.88
N VAL A 634 21.21 -2.05 29.17
CA VAL A 634 20.36 -1.99 30.35
C VAL A 634 20.58 -3.19 31.26
N ARG A 635 20.52 -2.96 32.58
CA ARG A 635 20.53 -3.99 33.63
C ARG A 635 19.12 -4.53 33.82
N GLU A 636 18.92 -5.82 33.56
CA GLU A 636 17.65 -6.51 33.86
C GLU A 636 17.67 -7.10 35.28
N SER A 637 18.83 -7.58 35.73
CA SER A 637 19.07 -8.04 37.10
C SER A 637 20.54 -7.82 37.46
N GLU A 638 20.93 -8.07 38.72
CA GLU A 638 22.34 -7.92 39.14
C GLU A 638 23.34 -8.77 38.33
N THR A 639 22.87 -9.84 37.68
CA THR A 639 23.69 -10.75 36.89
C THR A 639 23.31 -10.78 35.40
N SER A 640 22.35 -9.96 34.95
CA SER A 640 21.84 -9.97 33.58
C SER A 640 21.81 -8.57 32.96
N PHE A 641 22.41 -8.44 31.78
CA PHE A 641 22.47 -7.21 31.00
C PHE A 641 21.98 -7.49 29.58
N LYS A 642 21.30 -6.51 28.98
CA LYS A 642 20.76 -6.62 27.63
C LYS A 642 20.93 -5.33 26.86
N THR A 643 21.09 -5.41 25.55
CA THR A 643 21.02 -4.24 24.66
C THR A 643 19.59 -3.99 24.20
N LYS A 644 19.17 -2.73 24.20
CA LYS A 644 17.92 -2.24 23.62
C LYS A 644 18.21 -1.17 22.57
N LEU A 645 17.44 -1.14 21.49
CA LEU A 645 17.49 -0.05 20.53
C LEU A 645 16.73 1.15 21.06
N LEU A 646 17.33 2.33 20.92
CA LEU A 646 16.71 3.61 21.28
C LEU A 646 16.51 4.43 20.00
N LEU A 647 15.30 4.92 19.81
CA LEU A 647 14.97 5.91 18.78
C LEU A 647 14.13 7.02 19.39
N VAL A 648 14.75 8.18 19.63
CA VAL A 648 14.01 9.39 19.98
C VAL A 648 13.81 10.20 18.70
N ASN A 649 12.74 9.87 17.97
CA ASN A 649 12.38 10.57 16.73
C ASN A 649 11.59 11.86 17.01
N LYS A 650 12.21 12.75 17.78
CA LYS A 650 11.71 14.07 18.14
C LYS A 650 12.87 15.07 18.11
N PRO A 651 12.66 16.29 17.63
CA PRO A 651 13.69 17.33 17.69
C PRO A 651 13.93 17.73 19.15
N ILE A 652 15.02 17.24 19.70
CA ILE A 652 15.42 17.49 21.10
C ILE A 652 16.71 18.31 21.20
N MET A 653 17.43 18.44 20.08
CA MET A 653 18.72 19.12 20.02
C MET A 653 18.83 19.96 18.74
N ARG A 654 19.62 21.02 18.83
CA ARG A 654 19.98 21.87 17.69
C ARG A 654 21.33 22.52 17.91
N ILE A 655 22.11 22.69 16.84
CA ILE A 655 23.36 23.45 16.85
C ILE A 655 23.05 24.82 16.21
N PRO A 656 22.82 25.89 16.99
CA PRO A 656 22.42 27.18 16.44
C PRO A 656 23.61 27.88 15.75
N THR A 657 23.37 28.44 14.56
CA THR A 657 24.36 29.32 13.91
C THR A 657 24.46 30.67 14.61
N LEU A 658 25.67 31.22 14.71
CA LEU A 658 25.87 32.57 15.24
C LEU A 658 25.28 33.61 14.28
N ALA A 659 24.56 34.61 14.81
CA ALA A 659 23.96 35.65 13.98
C ALA A 659 25.02 36.48 13.24
N ILE A 660 24.74 36.84 11.98
CA ILE A 660 25.62 37.60 11.07
C ILE A 660 26.16 38.92 11.67
N HIS A 661 25.42 39.53 12.60
CA HIS A 661 25.85 40.77 13.26
C HIS A 661 27.09 40.58 14.14
N PHE A 662 27.36 39.35 14.59
CA PHE A 662 28.51 38.97 15.42
C PHE A 662 29.62 38.25 14.63
N ASP A 663 29.34 37.80 13.41
CA ASP A 663 30.31 37.25 12.48
C ASP A 663 30.02 37.77 11.06
N ARG A 664 30.63 38.90 10.72
CA ARG A 664 30.40 39.57 9.42
C ARG A 664 31.12 38.86 8.27
N ASP A 665 32.11 38.03 8.57
CA ASP A 665 32.92 37.32 7.57
C ASP A 665 32.33 35.94 7.21
N VAL A 666 31.28 35.52 7.91
CA VAL A 666 30.58 34.23 7.70
C VAL A 666 30.16 33.96 6.25
N ASN A 667 29.82 35.01 5.49
CA ASN A 667 29.42 34.92 4.07
C ASN A 667 30.62 34.71 3.13
N ASN A 668 31.83 35.06 3.55
CA ASN A 668 33.06 34.82 2.80
C ASN A 668 33.59 33.39 3.02
N GLY A 669 33.22 32.78 4.15
CA GLY A 669 33.52 31.37 4.46
C GLY A 669 33.05 30.99 5.87
N PHE A 670 32.38 29.85 5.98
CA PHE A 670 31.91 29.34 7.27
C PHE A 670 32.95 28.44 7.92
N SER A 671 33.74 29.00 8.83
CA SER A 671 34.75 28.28 9.62
C SER A 671 34.34 28.20 11.08
N PHE A 672 34.48 27.03 11.70
CA PHE A 672 34.13 26.84 13.10
C PHE A 672 35.02 25.78 13.76
N ASN A 673 35.13 25.88 15.09
CA ASN A 673 35.86 24.90 15.87
C ASN A 673 34.97 23.68 16.15
N LYS A 674 35.36 22.50 15.66
CA LYS A 674 34.57 21.27 15.82
C LYS A 674 34.33 20.84 17.28
N GLU A 675 35.22 21.22 18.21
CA GLU A 675 35.06 20.87 19.63
C GLU A 675 34.11 21.84 20.35
N ASN A 676 34.23 23.14 20.09
CA ASN A 676 33.53 24.17 20.83
C ASN A 676 32.20 24.60 20.19
N HIS A 677 32.09 24.55 18.86
CA HIS A 677 30.96 25.11 18.12
C HIS A 677 29.98 24.06 17.58
N LEU A 678 30.31 22.76 17.56
CA LEU A 678 29.38 21.68 17.19
C LEU A 678 28.55 21.14 18.37
N ARG A 679 28.55 21.85 19.52
CA ARG A 679 27.86 21.39 20.72
C ARG A 679 26.36 21.65 20.60
N PRO A 680 25.52 20.62 20.42
CA PRO A 680 24.07 20.79 20.41
C PRO A 680 23.56 21.29 21.76
N VAL A 681 22.60 22.20 21.71
CA VAL A 681 21.84 22.65 22.87
C VAL A 681 20.74 21.63 23.14
N LEU A 682 20.62 21.19 24.39
CA LEU A 682 19.60 20.23 24.84
C LEU A 682 18.45 20.93 25.57
N ALA A 683 18.77 21.80 26.54
CA ALA A 683 17.77 22.48 27.37
C ALA A 683 18.38 23.72 28.04
N THR A 684 17.55 24.61 28.60
CA THR A 684 18.05 25.62 29.55
C THR A 684 18.21 24.98 30.94
N ALA A 685 19.24 25.39 31.67
CA ALA A 685 19.51 24.90 33.03
C ALA A 685 18.33 25.17 33.97
N VAL A 686 17.70 26.35 33.85
CA VAL A 686 16.51 26.72 34.63
C VAL A 686 15.36 25.75 34.38
N ARG A 687 15.06 25.42 33.12
CA ARG A 687 13.96 24.50 32.80
C ARG A 687 14.26 23.08 33.27
N ALA A 688 15.51 22.63 33.12
CA ALA A 688 15.94 21.32 33.60
C ALA A 688 15.83 21.18 35.13
N GLN A 689 16.15 22.25 35.88
CA GLN A 689 15.99 22.27 37.33
C GLN A 689 14.53 22.22 37.78
N LEU A 690 13.62 22.91 37.07
CA LEU A 690 12.18 22.86 37.34
C LEU A 690 11.57 21.47 37.11
N GLU A 691 12.08 20.73 36.11
CA GLU A 691 11.66 19.34 35.88
C GLU A 691 12.25 18.38 36.93
N ALA A 692 13.42 18.69 37.50
CA ALA A 692 14.05 17.89 38.54
C ALA A 692 13.37 18.02 39.92
N SER A 693 12.56 19.05 40.17
CA SER A 693 11.96 19.34 41.50
C SER A 693 10.88 18.34 41.96
N ASN A 694 10.53 17.35 41.13
CA ASN A 694 9.61 16.25 41.47
C ASN A 694 10.34 14.98 41.99
N GLY A 695 11.66 15.03 42.23
CA GLY A 695 12.45 13.94 42.81
C GLY A 695 13.42 14.44 43.89
N SER A 696 13.65 13.63 44.92
CA SER A 696 14.48 13.95 46.09
C SER A 696 15.93 14.32 45.74
N ASP A 697 16.42 15.37 46.40
CA ASP A 697 17.63 16.16 46.13
C ASP A 697 18.96 15.52 46.64
N GLU A 698 19.04 14.20 46.80
CA GLU A 698 20.11 13.57 47.61
C GLU A 698 21.32 12.98 46.86
N ASP A 699 21.39 12.95 45.52
CA ASP A 699 22.56 12.39 44.82
C ASP A 699 23.17 13.35 43.77
N LYS A 700 23.77 14.45 44.24
CA LYS A 700 24.70 15.29 43.44
C LYS A 700 26.05 14.60 43.21
N LYS A 701 26.06 13.33 42.76
CA LYS A 701 27.23 12.79 42.07
C LYS A 701 27.28 13.46 40.68
N LYS A 702 28.46 13.90 40.23
CA LYS A 702 28.65 14.39 38.85
C LYS A 702 28.32 13.25 37.88
N LEU A 703 27.06 13.18 37.43
CA LEU A 703 26.62 12.23 36.42
C LEU A 703 27.37 12.51 35.11
N LYS A 704 27.80 11.44 34.43
CA LYS A 704 28.50 11.51 33.14
C LYS A 704 27.68 12.21 32.05
N HIS A 705 26.35 12.14 32.18
CA HIS A 705 25.36 12.70 31.26
C HIS A 705 24.35 13.54 32.04
N HIS A 706 23.68 14.47 31.36
CA HIS A 706 22.60 15.26 31.96
C HIS A 706 21.46 14.35 32.46
N SER A 707 20.96 14.58 33.67
CA SER A 707 19.88 13.78 34.26
C SER A 707 18.62 13.78 33.39
N VAL A 708 18.27 14.92 32.80
CA VAL A 708 17.13 15.05 31.88
C VAL A 708 17.29 14.23 30.59
N LEU A 709 18.53 14.03 30.12
CA LEU A 709 18.80 13.14 28.98
C LEU A 709 18.62 11.68 29.39
N LEU A 710 19.13 11.28 30.56
CA LEU A 710 18.96 9.93 31.08
C LEU A 710 17.49 9.61 31.39
N GLN A 711 16.72 10.57 31.91
CA GLN A 711 15.27 10.45 32.12
C GLN A 711 14.53 10.22 30.80
N LEU A 712 14.90 10.94 29.74
CA LEU A 712 14.32 10.75 28.42
C LEU A 712 14.61 9.34 27.87
N ILE A 713 15.86 8.88 27.96
CA ILE A 713 16.26 7.53 27.54
C ILE A 713 15.51 6.46 28.36
N ALA A 714 15.46 6.64 29.67
CA ALA A 714 14.78 5.74 30.59
C ALA A 714 13.28 5.62 30.26
N LYS A 715 12.64 6.76 30.02
CA LYS A 715 11.22 6.83 29.60
C LYS A 715 10.99 6.10 28.28
N GLU A 716 11.80 6.38 27.26
CA GLU A 716 11.64 5.79 25.92
C GLU A 716 11.81 4.25 25.95
N LEU A 717 12.74 3.75 26.77
CA LEU A 717 13.02 2.32 26.89
C LEU A 717 12.18 1.59 27.94
N SER A 718 11.32 2.32 28.66
CA SER A 718 10.55 1.83 29.81
C SER A 718 11.44 1.15 30.87
N VAL A 719 12.50 1.84 31.30
CA VAL A 719 13.45 1.43 32.35
C VAL A 719 13.67 2.57 33.36
N THR A 720 14.35 2.31 34.48
CA THR A 720 14.81 3.37 35.39
C THR A 720 16.21 3.89 34.97
N ILE A 721 16.60 5.07 35.47
CA ILE A 721 17.93 5.63 35.20
C ILE A 721 19.04 4.69 35.70
N ASP A 722 18.88 4.07 36.87
CA ASP A 722 19.87 3.16 37.45
C ASP A 722 20.06 1.87 36.65
N GLN A 723 19.07 1.51 35.83
CA GLN A 723 19.20 0.38 34.92
C GLN A 723 20.05 0.72 33.69
N ILE A 724 20.24 1.99 33.34
CA ILE A 724 21.07 2.39 32.19
C ILE A 724 22.55 2.24 32.57
N CYS A 725 23.23 1.27 31.95
CA CYS A 725 24.63 0.99 32.23
C CYS A 725 25.57 1.80 31.34
N ASP A 726 25.30 1.82 30.04
CA ASP A 726 26.07 2.55 29.03
C ASP A 726 25.26 2.66 27.72
N PHE A 727 25.71 3.47 26.78
CA PHE A 727 25.06 3.58 25.46
C PHE A 727 26.01 4.02 24.33
N GLU A 728 25.63 3.65 23.11
CA GLU A 728 26.25 4.12 21.87
C GLU A 728 25.17 4.80 21.04
N LEU A 729 25.12 6.13 21.13
CA LEU A 729 24.10 6.97 20.52
C LEU A 729 24.73 7.97 19.54
N CYS A 730 24.06 8.18 18.42
CA CYS A 730 24.38 9.22 17.45
C CYS A 730 23.19 10.16 17.25
N LEU A 731 23.49 11.37 16.78
CA LEU A 731 22.51 12.36 16.39
C LEU A 731 22.12 12.15 14.92
N PHE A 732 20.88 12.45 14.57
CA PHE A 732 20.37 12.38 13.21
C PHE A 732 19.35 13.47 12.92
N ASP A 733 19.14 13.82 11.64
CA ASP A 733 18.11 14.75 11.19
C ASP A 733 16.72 14.13 11.38
N THR A 734 15.85 14.79 12.14
CA THR A 734 14.47 14.32 12.40
C THR A 734 13.55 14.52 11.20
N GLN A 735 13.96 15.30 10.19
CA GLN A 735 13.23 15.40 8.95
C GLN A 735 13.42 14.11 8.12
N GLY A 736 12.35 13.33 7.97
CA GLY A 736 12.37 12.09 7.21
C GLY A 736 12.74 12.25 5.72
N ALA A 737 13.21 11.16 5.13
CA ALA A 737 13.48 11.01 3.71
C ALA A 737 12.22 11.18 2.87
N ASN A 738 12.33 11.87 1.73
CA ASN A 738 11.22 12.15 0.82
C ASN A 738 11.66 12.17 -0.64
N VAL A 739 10.72 11.88 -1.53
CA VAL A 739 10.85 12.24 -2.95
C VAL A 739 10.56 13.73 -3.11
N GLY A 740 11.30 14.40 -3.99
CA GLY A 740 10.96 15.73 -4.45
C GLY A 740 11.70 16.10 -5.73
N GLY A 741 11.85 17.40 -5.99
CA GLY A 741 12.13 17.89 -7.34
C GLY A 741 10.83 18.26 -8.06
N LEU A 742 10.93 19.02 -9.14
CA LEU A 742 9.73 19.47 -9.89
C LEU A 742 9.03 18.30 -10.59
N LEU A 743 9.77 17.24 -10.86
CA LEU A 743 9.34 16.05 -11.59
C LEU A 743 9.40 14.78 -10.73
N ASP A 744 9.50 14.92 -9.40
CA ASP A 744 9.66 13.81 -8.45
C ASP A 744 10.90 12.94 -8.75
N GLU A 745 11.95 13.57 -9.27
CA GLU A 745 13.16 12.91 -9.74
C GLU A 745 14.20 12.71 -8.62
N PHE A 746 14.12 13.44 -7.51
CA PHE A 746 15.15 13.36 -6.46
C PHE A 746 14.66 12.67 -5.20
N ILE A 747 15.56 11.92 -4.56
CA ILE A 747 15.41 11.44 -3.19
C ILE A 747 16.25 12.33 -2.29
N PHE A 748 15.61 13.01 -1.33
CA PHE A 748 16.28 13.78 -0.28
C PHE A 748 16.25 12.99 1.02
N SER A 749 17.40 12.55 1.51
CA SER A 749 17.46 11.71 2.72
C SER A 749 18.73 11.94 3.51
N PRO A 750 18.69 11.82 4.85
CA PRO A 750 19.90 11.53 5.61
C PRO A 750 20.40 10.12 5.24
N ARG A 751 21.73 9.89 5.32
CA ARG A 751 22.35 8.55 5.26
C ARG A 751 22.10 7.77 3.96
N LEU A 752 21.92 8.44 2.82
CA LEU A 752 21.95 7.74 1.53
C LEU A 752 23.26 6.98 1.39
N ASP A 753 24.34 7.61 1.82
CA ASP A 753 25.64 6.98 1.99
C ASP A 753 25.71 6.19 3.30
N ASN A 754 25.77 4.87 3.30
CA ASN A 754 25.61 3.96 2.16
C ASN A 754 24.42 3.01 2.35
N LEU A 755 23.36 3.51 2.99
CA LEU A 755 22.13 2.73 3.17
C LEU A 755 21.41 2.45 1.85
N CYS A 756 21.64 3.26 0.81
CA CYS A 756 21.13 2.99 -0.53
C CYS A 756 21.65 1.64 -1.06
N CYS A 757 22.96 1.43 -1.12
CA CYS A 757 23.53 0.17 -1.59
C CYS A 757 23.26 -0.99 -0.62
N SER A 758 23.24 -0.73 0.69
CA SER A 758 22.89 -1.74 1.70
C SER A 758 21.47 -2.29 1.51
N TRP A 759 20.50 -1.41 1.22
CA TRP A 759 19.14 -1.82 0.96
C TRP A 759 19.01 -2.53 -0.39
N LEU A 760 19.57 -1.95 -1.46
CA LEU A 760 19.53 -2.53 -2.82
C LEU A 760 20.14 -3.93 -2.86
N SER A 761 21.29 -4.13 -2.22
CA SER A 761 21.95 -5.44 -2.15
C SER A 761 21.09 -6.48 -1.43
N THR A 762 20.53 -6.12 -0.26
CA THR A 762 19.64 -6.99 0.52
C THR A 762 18.39 -7.37 -0.27
N GLN A 763 17.69 -6.40 -0.85
CA GLN A 763 16.47 -6.67 -1.61
C GLN A 763 16.77 -7.47 -2.89
N SER A 764 17.89 -7.22 -3.55
CA SER A 764 18.32 -7.99 -4.73
C SER A 764 18.64 -9.44 -4.39
N LEU A 765 19.26 -9.70 -3.22
CA LEU A 765 19.47 -11.06 -2.73
C LEU A 765 18.13 -11.77 -2.54
N ILE A 766 17.17 -11.12 -1.87
CA ILE A 766 15.82 -11.66 -1.65
C ILE A 766 15.10 -11.92 -2.98
N ALA A 767 15.14 -10.96 -3.92
CA ALA A 767 14.50 -11.08 -5.22
C ALA A 767 15.10 -12.22 -6.07
N SER A 768 16.41 -12.48 -5.92
CA SER A 768 17.09 -13.51 -6.69
C SER A 768 16.67 -14.95 -6.31
N LEU A 769 16.10 -15.19 -5.12
CA LEU A 769 15.94 -16.52 -4.53
C LEU A 769 15.13 -17.54 -5.36
N LYS A 770 14.32 -17.08 -6.32
CA LYS A 770 13.42 -17.91 -7.13
C LYS A 770 14.11 -19.08 -7.84
N ASN A 771 15.38 -18.91 -8.24
CA ASN A 771 16.17 -19.92 -8.95
C ASN A 771 17.32 -20.51 -8.11
N LEU A 772 17.26 -20.40 -6.78
CA LEU A 772 18.33 -20.86 -5.89
C LEU A 772 18.61 -22.37 -6.01
N ASP A 773 17.57 -23.20 -6.21
CA ASP A 773 17.71 -24.66 -6.28
C ASP A 773 18.58 -25.14 -7.46
N GLU A 774 18.65 -24.34 -8.52
CA GLU A 774 19.44 -24.66 -9.70
C GLU A 774 20.88 -24.14 -9.63
N ASP A 775 21.16 -23.26 -8.68
CA ASP A 775 22.43 -22.56 -8.52
C ASP A 775 23.48 -23.48 -7.88
N ALA A 776 24.71 -23.38 -8.39
CA ALA A 776 25.86 -24.10 -7.87
C ALA A 776 26.65 -23.26 -6.86
N ASN A 777 26.46 -21.94 -6.82
CA ASN A 777 27.24 -21.02 -6.02
C ASN A 777 26.45 -20.50 -4.81
N VAL A 778 27.14 -19.77 -3.93
CA VAL A 778 26.54 -19.12 -2.77
C VAL A 778 26.34 -17.65 -3.07
N ARG A 779 25.14 -17.13 -2.84
CA ARG A 779 24.81 -15.70 -2.98
C ARG A 779 24.95 -15.04 -1.62
N VAL A 780 25.69 -13.95 -1.55
CA VAL A 780 26.07 -13.31 -0.28
C VAL A 780 25.85 -11.80 -0.37
N VAL A 781 25.24 -11.25 0.67
CA VAL A 781 25.25 -9.82 0.97
C VAL A 781 26.02 -9.62 2.27
N ALA A 782 27.01 -8.73 2.25
CA ALA A 782 27.82 -8.40 3.42
C ALA A 782 27.74 -6.90 3.71
N LEU A 783 27.09 -6.55 4.81
CA LEU A 783 26.94 -5.16 5.26
C LEU A 783 27.85 -4.94 6.47
N PHE A 784 28.90 -4.15 6.28
CA PHE A 784 29.89 -3.83 7.31
C PHE A 784 29.53 -2.55 8.09
N ASP A 785 30.24 -2.29 9.17
CA ASP A 785 30.18 -1.04 9.93
C ASP A 785 31.60 -0.49 10.05
N ASN A 786 31.75 0.81 10.29
CA ASN A 786 33.03 1.50 10.41
C ASN A 786 33.81 1.64 9.11
N GLU A 787 33.13 1.66 7.98
CA GLU A 787 33.75 2.00 6.71
C GLU A 787 34.28 3.43 6.73
N GLU A 788 33.49 4.36 7.26
CA GLU A 788 33.75 5.81 7.32
C GLU A 788 34.98 6.20 8.16
N VAL A 789 35.50 5.25 8.93
CA VAL A 789 36.66 5.42 9.81
C VAL A 789 37.77 4.42 9.51
N GLY A 790 37.73 3.77 8.33
CA GLY A 790 38.84 2.99 7.78
C GLY A 790 38.67 1.48 7.75
N SER A 791 37.52 0.93 8.18
CA SER A 791 37.21 -0.52 8.17
C SER A 791 38.07 -1.45 9.04
N ASP A 792 39.06 -0.94 9.77
CA ASP A 792 39.99 -1.70 10.64
C ASP A 792 39.39 -2.05 12.03
N SER A 793 38.12 -2.44 12.06
CA SER A 793 37.42 -2.84 13.28
C SER A 793 36.93 -4.28 13.19
N ARG A 794 36.46 -4.88 14.28
CA ARG A 794 35.93 -6.27 14.28
C ARG A 794 34.70 -6.47 13.38
N MET A 795 34.00 -5.39 13.03
CA MET A 795 32.76 -5.34 12.25
C MET A 795 32.94 -4.63 10.90
N GLY A 796 34.13 -4.08 10.64
CA GLY A 796 34.49 -3.48 9.36
C GLY A 796 34.95 -4.50 8.34
N ALA A 797 35.08 -4.04 7.10
CA ALA A 797 35.49 -4.88 5.98
C ALA A 797 36.94 -5.40 6.10
N GLY A 798 37.78 -4.73 6.90
CA GLY A 798 39.14 -5.19 7.22
C GLY A 798 39.17 -6.34 8.24
N SER A 799 38.02 -6.72 8.81
CA SER A 799 37.91 -7.86 9.71
C SER A 799 37.93 -9.21 8.99
N ASN A 800 38.06 -10.28 9.76
CA ASN A 800 37.89 -11.65 9.26
C ASN A 800 36.42 -12.06 9.03
N PHE A 801 35.44 -11.14 9.14
CA PHE A 801 34.02 -11.52 9.18
C PHE A 801 33.58 -12.27 7.94
N LEU A 802 33.81 -11.70 6.75
CA LEU A 802 33.44 -12.33 5.48
C LEU A 802 34.20 -13.64 5.27
N GLN A 803 35.51 -13.62 5.52
CA GLN A 803 36.36 -14.80 5.36
C GLN A 803 35.86 -15.98 6.20
N VAL A 804 35.58 -15.76 7.49
CA VAL A 804 35.08 -16.80 8.39
C VAL A 804 33.72 -17.32 7.94
N VAL A 805 32.82 -16.47 7.46
CA VAL A 805 31.52 -16.93 6.94
C VAL A 805 31.71 -17.85 5.72
N CYS A 806 32.52 -17.43 4.75
CA CYS A 806 32.79 -18.23 3.55
C CYS A 806 33.49 -19.57 3.89
N GLU A 807 34.48 -19.55 4.78
CA GLU A 807 35.18 -20.73 5.29
C GLU A 807 34.23 -21.74 5.94
N ARG A 808 33.31 -21.26 6.77
CA ARG A 808 32.33 -22.10 7.45
C ARG A 808 31.31 -22.71 6.49
N ILE A 809 30.88 -21.98 5.46
CA ILE A 809 30.02 -22.53 4.40
C ILE A 809 30.77 -23.58 3.58
N ALA A 810 32.07 -23.37 3.33
CA ALA A 810 32.94 -24.30 2.62
C ALA A 810 33.41 -25.51 3.48
N ASN A 811 32.88 -25.68 4.71
CA ASN A 811 33.25 -26.73 5.66
C ASN A 811 34.76 -26.83 5.94
N GLY A 812 35.48 -25.69 5.97
CA GLY A 812 36.92 -25.69 6.18
C GLY A 812 37.57 -24.37 5.72
N GLN A 813 38.60 -24.46 4.90
CA GLN A 813 39.27 -23.28 4.34
C GLN A 813 38.60 -22.87 3.02
N LEU A 814 38.51 -21.55 2.77
CA LEU A 814 38.17 -21.03 1.45
C LEU A 814 39.28 -21.44 0.48
N CYS A 815 39.05 -22.52 -0.28
CA CYS A 815 40.07 -23.06 -1.17
C CYS A 815 40.34 -22.09 -2.32
N ALA A 816 41.56 -22.14 -2.87
CA ALA A 816 41.95 -21.30 -4.01
C ALA A 816 40.99 -21.44 -5.21
N GLU A 817 40.42 -22.64 -5.39
CA GLU A 817 39.40 -22.91 -6.41
C GLU A 817 38.11 -22.09 -6.18
N ALA A 818 37.60 -22.06 -4.95
CA ALA A 818 36.40 -21.30 -4.61
C ALA A 818 36.65 -19.79 -4.73
N SER A 819 37.78 -19.28 -4.25
CA SER A 819 38.14 -17.86 -4.40
C SER A 819 38.19 -17.43 -5.87
N ARG A 820 38.79 -18.25 -6.75
CA ARG A 820 38.87 -17.97 -8.19
C ARG A 820 37.52 -17.99 -8.91
N LYS A 821 36.59 -18.83 -8.46
CA LYS A 821 35.20 -18.89 -8.94
C LYS A 821 34.28 -17.85 -8.30
N SER A 822 34.78 -17.09 -7.33
CA SER A 822 34.00 -16.06 -6.64
C SER A 822 34.15 -14.70 -7.33
N PHE A 823 33.17 -13.83 -7.07
CA PHE A 823 33.20 -12.45 -7.54
C PHE A 823 32.58 -11.53 -6.49
N LEU A 824 33.18 -10.37 -6.28
CA LEU A 824 32.77 -9.39 -5.29
C LEU A 824 32.43 -8.05 -5.95
N VAL A 825 31.22 -7.58 -5.69
CA VAL A 825 30.76 -6.24 -6.01
C VAL A 825 30.85 -5.40 -4.73
N SER A 826 31.81 -4.48 -4.69
CA SER A 826 31.96 -3.48 -3.64
C SER A 826 31.04 -2.31 -3.98
N ALA A 827 29.89 -2.25 -3.32
CA ALA A 827 28.81 -1.32 -3.60
C ALA A 827 28.84 -0.16 -2.60
N ASP A 828 29.13 1.02 -3.11
CA ASP A 828 29.29 2.24 -2.33
C ASP A 828 28.93 3.44 -3.21
N MET A 829 28.32 4.49 -2.67
CA MET A 829 27.81 5.60 -3.48
C MET A 829 28.93 6.30 -4.26
N ALA A 830 28.59 6.96 -5.36
CA ALA A 830 29.52 7.67 -6.24
C ALA A 830 29.20 9.16 -6.25
N HIS A 831 30.22 10.01 -6.31
CA HIS A 831 30.01 11.44 -6.49
C HIS A 831 29.42 11.74 -7.87
N GLY A 832 28.17 12.19 -7.89
CA GLY A 832 27.53 12.75 -9.08
C GLY A 832 28.16 14.08 -9.47
N VAL A 833 28.07 14.43 -10.75
CA VAL A 833 28.53 15.70 -11.29
C VAL A 833 27.75 16.85 -10.65
N HIS A 834 28.44 17.68 -9.88
CA HIS A 834 27.80 18.84 -9.26
C HIS A 834 27.56 19.92 -10.33
N PRO A 835 26.31 20.36 -10.58
CA PRO A 835 25.99 21.27 -11.70
C PRO A 835 26.69 22.62 -11.58
N ASN A 836 26.92 23.11 -10.36
CA ASN A 836 27.61 24.38 -10.10
C ASN A 836 29.14 24.26 -9.98
N TYR A 837 29.70 23.05 -9.95
CA TYR A 837 31.15 22.81 -9.75
C TYR A 837 31.65 21.74 -10.72
N SER A 838 31.14 21.74 -11.95
CA SER A 838 31.46 20.71 -12.94
C SER A 838 32.94 20.66 -13.30
N ASP A 839 33.68 21.75 -13.10
CA ASP A 839 35.12 21.86 -13.27
C ASP A 839 35.92 20.95 -12.31
N LYS A 840 35.32 20.54 -11.19
CA LYS A 840 35.90 19.60 -10.23
C LYS A 840 35.81 18.13 -10.66
N HIS A 841 35.15 17.85 -11.78
CA HIS A 841 34.99 16.49 -12.31
C HIS A 841 35.85 16.29 -13.57
N GLU A 842 36.24 15.05 -13.82
CA GLU A 842 36.86 14.67 -15.09
C GLU A 842 35.78 14.67 -16.18
N ALA A 843 35.99 15.43 -17.25
CA ALA A 843 34.94 15.77 -18.20
C ALA A 843 34.34 14.53 -18.89
N ASN A 844 35.17 13.50 -19.16
CA ASN A 844 34.76 12.27 -19.84
C ASN A 844 34.32 11.16 -18.88
N HIS A 845 34.50 11.31 -17.57
CA HIS A 845 34.22 10.28 -16.56
C HIS A 845 33.40 10.85 -15.41
N ARG A 846 32.38 11.66 -15.74
CA ARG A 846 31.51 12.34 -14.78
C ARG A 846 30.18 11.58 -14.63
N PRO A 847 29.87 11.04 -13.44
CA PRO A 847 28.60 10.37 -13.21
C PRO A 847 27.45 11.36 -13.20
N ALA A 848 26.37 11.06 -13.90
CA ALA A 848 25.11 11.79 -13.85
C ALA A 848 24.09 11.03 -13.01
N LEU A 849 23.18 11.77 -12.36
CA LEU A 849 21.98 11.18 -11.79
C LEU A 849 21.09 10.67 -12.92
N HIS A 850 20.28 9.65 -12.63
CA HIS A 850 19.37 8.95 -13.55
C HIS A 850 20.03 8.14 -14.66
N ALA A 851 21.36 8.15 -14.76
CA ALA A 851 22.09 7.47 -15.82
C ALA A 851 22.53 6.05 -15.43
N GLY A 852 22.04 5.51 -14.30
CA GLY A 852 22.27 4.13 -13.88
C GLY A 852 23.54 3.94 -13.04
N PRO A 853 23.88 2.67 -12.72
CA PRO A 853 25.03 2.36 -11.87
C PRO A 853 26.36 2.87 -12.43
N VAL A 854 27.27 3.22 -11.52
CA VAL A 854 28.57 3.81 -11.80
C VAL A 854 29.67 2.82 -11.45
N ILE A 855 30.49 2.41 -12.42
CA ILE A 855 31.72 1.64 -12.18
C ILE A 855 32.86 2.62 -11.86
N LYS A 856 33.54 2.40 -10.73
CA LYS A 856 34.60 3.27 -10.23
C LYS A 856 35.98 2.72 -10.57
N TYR A 857 36.84 3.53 -11.18
CA TYR A 857 38.21 3.17 -11.56
C TYR A 857 39.24 4.07 -10.90
N ASN A 858 40.36 3.48 -10.46
CA ASN A 858 41.50 4.24 -9.98
C ASN A 858 42.80 3.43 -10.18
N ALA A 859 43.74 3.97 -10.95
CA ALA A 859 44.99 3.28 -11.25
C ALA A 859 45.93 3.11 -10.04
N ASN A 860 45.71 3.85 -8.95
CA ASN A 860 46.44 3.68 -7.68
C ASN A 860 45.72 2.71 -6.72
N GLU A 861 44.84 1.86 -7.25
CA GLU A 861 44.12 0.81 -6.50
C GLU A 861 43.31 1.32 -5.30
N ARG A 862 42.81 2.56 -5.39
CA ARG A 862 41.76 3.05 -4.48
C ARG A 862 40.43 2.35 -4.71
N TYR A 863 40.27 1.79 -5.90
CA TYR A 863 39.23 0.85 -6.30
C TYR A 863 39.92 -0.38 -6.88
N ALA A 864 39.42 -1.58 -6.60
CA ALA A 864 39.92 -2.86 -7.08
C ALA A 864 39.46 -3.19 -8.52
N THR A 865 38.63 -2.34 -9.13
CA THR A 865 38.13 -2.50 -10.49
C THR A 865 39.25 -2.66 -11.52
N SER A 866 39.24 -3.79 -12.21
CA SER A 866 40.06 -4.08 -13.39
C SER A 866 39.24 -4.10 -14.68
N GLY A 867 39.92 -4.08 -15.84
CA GLY A 867 39.26 -4.23 -17.15
C GLY A 867 38.44 -5.52 -17.29
N GLU A 868 38.92 -6.63 -16.70
CA GLU A 868 38.21 -7.90 -16.65
C GLU A 868 36.91 -7.79 -15.84
N SER A 869 37.01 -7.32 -14.59
CA SER A 869 35.87 -7.21 -13.67
C SER A 869 34.79 -6.27 -14.25
N ALA A 870 35.20 -5.15 -14.84
CA ALA A 870 34.29 -4.20 -15.43
C ALA A 870 33.63 -4.72 -16.71
N PHE A 871 34.35 -5.46 -17.56
CA PHE A 871 33.77 -6.05 -18.76
C PHE A 871 32.61 -6.99 -18.42
N LEU A 872 32.81 -7.89 -17.46
CA LEU A 872 31.76 -8.83 -17.03
C LEU A 872 30.52 -8.08 -16.55
N MET A 873 30.70 -7.03 -15.75
CA MET A 873 29.57 -6.30 -15.20
C MET A 873 28.86 -5.39 -16.20
N LYS A 874 29.58 -4.83 -17.18
CA LYS A 874 28.99 -4.10 -18.31
C LYS A 874 28.24 -5.02 -19.25
N GLU A 875 28.77 -6.21 -19.53
CA GLU A 875 28.08 -7.21 -20.37
C GLU A 875 26.82 -7.73 -19.66
N LEU A 876 26.88 -7.92 -18.35
CA LEU A 876 25.69 -8.24 -17.54
C LEU A 876 24.65 -7.12 -17.65
N ALA A 877 25.05 -5.85 -17.50
CA ALA A 877 24.15 -4.71 -17.65
C ALA A 877 23.53 -4.63 -19.06
N ARG A 878 24.33 -4.85 -20.10
CA ARG A 878 23.87 -4.89 -21.50
C ARG A 878 22.80 -5.95 -21.74
N ARG A 879 22.94 -7.14 -21.14
CA ARG A 879 21.93 -8.22 -21.24
C ARG A 879 20.59 -7.86 -20.59
N HIS A 880 20.63 -6.97 -19.60
CA HIS A 880 19.45 -6.51 -18.85
C HIS A 880 18.99 -5.11 -19.23
N ASN A 881 19.53 -4.54 -20.32
CA ASN A 881 19.22 -3.20 -20.80
C ASN A 881 19.36 -2.11 -19.71
N VAL A 882 20.41 -2.24 -18.88
CA VAL A 882 20.78 -1.26 -17.85
C VAL A 882 21.95 -0.42 -18.37
N ASP A 883 21.76 0.90 -18.39
CA ASP A 883 22.85 1.84 -18.68
C ASP A 883 23.87 1.86 -17.55
N ILE A 884 25.16 1.86 -17.90
CA ILE A 884 26.27 1.90 -16.95
C ILE A 884 27.15 3.10 -17.24
N GLN A 885 27.60 3.73 -16.18
CA GLN A 885 28.49 4.88 -16.20
C GLN A 885 29.88 4.48 -15.73
N GLU A 886 30.88 5.27 -16.09
CA GLU A 886 32.26 5.06 -15.68
C GLU A 886 32.80 6.31 -14.98
N PHE A 887 33.45 6.10 -13.84
CA PHE A 887 33.99 7.15 -13.01
C PHE A 887 35.49 7.01 -12.83
N VAL A 888 36.20 8.10 -13.06
CA VAL A 888 37.61 8.31 -12.74
C VAL A 888 37.72 9.70 -12.13
N VAL A 889 38.39 9.81 -10.99
CA VAL A 889 38.68 11.11 -10.37
C VAL A 889 39.71 11.88 -11.21
N ARG A 890 39.67 13.22 -11.17
CA ARG A 890 40.72 14.05 -11.75
C ARG A 890 42.08 13.76 -11.13
N GLN A 891 43.14 13.91 -11.92
CA GLN A 891 44.52 13.66 -11.48
C GLN A 891 45.02 14.64 -10.40
N ASP A 892 44.41 15.81 -10.28
CA ASP A 892 44.74 16.85 -9.30
C ASP A 892 43.89 16.78 -8.02
N THR A 893 43.04 15.74 -7.87
CA THR A 893 42.10 15.59 -6.76
C THR A 893 42.32 14.25 -6.04
N GLY A 894 42.16 14.24 -4.71
CA GLY A 894 42.24 13.00 -3.93
C GLY A 894 41.07 12.05 -4.24
N CYS A 895 41.35 10.75 -4.23
CA CYS A 895 40.32 9.70 -4.37
C CYS A 895 39.99 9.11 -3.00
N GLY A 896 38.70 8.94 -2.71
CA GLY A 896 38.25 8.06 -1.63
C GLY A 896 38.64 6.61 -1.91
N SER A 897 38.56 5.76 -0.88
CA SER A 897 38.66 4.31 -1.01
C SER A 897 37.35 3.67 -0.60
N THR A 898 37.14 2.43 -1.01
CA THR A 898 35.98 1.60 -0.64
C THR A 898 36.45 0.34 0.10
N ILE A 899 35.51 -0.52 0.47
CA ILE A 899 35.80 -1.87 0.98
C ILE A 899 36.42 -2.80 -0.08
N GLY A 900 36.36 -2.45 -1.37
CA GLY A 900 36.78 -3.29 -2.49
C GLY A 900 38.23 -3.75 -2.41
N PRO A 901 39.22 -2.84 -2.40
CA PRO A 901 40.64 -3.20 -2.24
C PRO A 901 40.93 -4.01 -0.97
N ILE A 902 40.23 -3.72 0.14
CA ILE A 902 40.41 -4.39 1.44
C ILE A 902 39.98 -5.86 1.33
N LEU A 903 38.80 -6.11 0.78
CA LEU A 903 38.25 -7.45 0.63
C LEU A 903 38.97 -8.23 -0.47
N ALA A 904 39.33 -7.60 -1.58
CA ALA A 904 40.10 -8.22 -2.65
C ALA A 904 41.45 -8.73 -2.13
N THR A 905 42.17 -7.92 -1.35
CA THR A 905 43.47 -8.28 -0.78
C THR A 905 43.37 -9.42 0.22
N SER A 906 42.37 -9.40 1.10
CA SER A 906 42.22 -10.40 2.16
C SER A 906 41.67 -11.74 1.66
N THR A 907 40.79 -11.73 0.65
CA THR A 907 40.11 -12.96 0.17
C THR A 907 40.67 -13.52 -1.14
N GLY A 908 41.41 -12.70 -1.90
CA GLY A 908 41.87 -13.04 -3.25
C GLY A 908 40.75 -13.13 -4.30
N ILE A 909 39.56 -12.60 -4.00
CA ILE A 909 38.38 -12.65 -4.89
C ILE A 909 38.44 -11.49 -5.91
N ARG A 910 38.13 -11.79 -7.18
CA ARG A 910 37.97 -10.77 -8.23
C ARG A 910 36.90 -9.77 -7.82
N THR A 911 37.26 -8.48 -7.83
CA THR A 911 36.44 -7.42 -7.24
C THR A 911 36.20 -6.29 -8.23
N ILE A 912 35.01 -5.70 -8.18
CA ILE A 912 34.64 -4.45 -8.85
C ILE A 912 34.09 -3.46 -7.83
N ASP A 913 34.39 -2.18 -8.01
CA ASP A 913 33.80 -1.09 -7.25
C ASP A 913 32.71 -0.38 -8.06
N VAL A 914 31.54 -0.29 -7.45
CA VAL A 914 30.34 0.25 -8.09
C VAL A 914 29.58 1.17 -7.14
N GLY A 915 28.72 2.03 -7.68
CA GLY A 915 27.91 2.95 -6.90
C GLY A 915 26.76 3.56 -7.64
N LEU A 916 25.98 4.37 -6.95
CA LEU A 916 24.96 5.24 -7.55
C LEU A 916 25.41 6.69 -7.43
N ALA A 917 25.15 7.50 -8.46
CA ALA A 917 25.49 8.91 -8.43
C ALA A 917 24.66 9.65 -7.35
N GLN A 918 25.34 10.38 -6.47
CA GLN A 918 24.72 11.24 -5.47
C GLN A 918 25.39 12.60 -5.37
N LEU A 919 24.61 13.57 -4.91
CA LEU A 919 25.05 14.91 -4.56
C LEU A 919 24.99 15.12 -3.06
N SER A 920 25.82 16.05 -2.59
CA SER A 920 25.94 16.37 -1.17
C SER A 920 26.34 15.18 -0.29
N MET A 921 27.08 14.20 -0.83
CA MET A 921 27.65 13.08 -0.07
C MET A 921 28.31 13.56 1.23
N HIS A 922 28.08 12.85 2.34
CA HIS A 922 28.53 13.16 3.70
C HIS A 922 27.88 14.43 4.33
N SER A 923 26.90 15.03 3.67
CA SER A 923 25.99 16.00 4.28
C SER A 923 25.06 15.29 5.27
N ILE A 924 24.54 16.02 6.26
CA ILE A 924 23.44 15.49 7.09
C ILE A 924 22.20 15.14 6.24
N ARG A 925 22.08 15.73 5.04
CA ARG A 925 21.01 15.47 4.08
C ARG A 925 21.57 15.46 2.67
N GLU A 926 21.43 14.32 2.02
CA GLU A 926 22.03 13.95 0.73
C GLU A 926 20.94 13.85 -0.34
N MET A 927 21.37 13.77 -1.61
CA MET A 927 20.47 13.73 -2.77
C MET A 927 20.90 12.70 -3.81
N CYS A 928 20.01 11.80 -4.23
CA CYS A 928 20.22 10.89 -5.38
C CYS A 928 18.99 10.84 -6.31
N GLY A 929 19.13 10.20 -7.47
CA GLY A 929 18.06 10.06 -8.45
C GLY A 929 17.13 8.87 -8.19
N THR A 930 15.83 9.04 -8.39
CA THR A 930 14.84 7.95 -8.24
C THR A 930 15.03 6.79 -9.21
N GLU A 931 15.36 7.07 -10.48
CA GLU A 931 15.61 6.05 -11.50
C GLU A 931 16.84 5.18 -11.22
N ASP A 932 17.86 5.72 -10.55
CA ASP A 932 19.11 5.00 -10.30
C ASP A 932 18.88 3.79 -9.39
N LEU A 933 17.89 3.86 -8.49
CA LEU A 933 17.52 2.75 -7.60
C LEU A 933 16.95 1.56 -8.40
N GLU A 934 16.02 1.80 -9.32
CA GLU A 934 15.41 0.74 -10.13
C GLU A 934 16.43 0.06 -11.04
N LYS A 935 17.27 0.87 -11.71
CA LYS A 935 18.34 0.37 -12.58
C LYS A 935 19.35 -0.47 -11.79
N SER A 936 19.74 -0.02 -10.60
CA SER A 936 20.68 -0.73 -9.74
C SER A 936 20.10 -2.02 -9.15
N MET A 937 18.82 -2.00 -8.74
CA MET A 937 18.11 -3.18 -8.25
C MET A 937 18.06 -4.28 -9.32
N THR A 938 17.76 -3.90 -10.56
CA THR A 938 17.78 -4.82 -11.72
C THR A 938 19.16 -5.43 -11.91
N TRP A 939 20.20 -4.60 -11.90
CA TRP A 939 21.57 -5.03 -12.13
C TRP A 939 22.14 -5.93 -11.01
N PHE A 940 21.88 -5.59 -9.75
CA PHE A 940 22.29 -6.41 -8.59
C PHE A 940 21.53 -7.74 -8.55
N THR A 941 20.25 -7.77 -8.91
CA THR A 941 19.48 -9.01 -9.01
C THR A 941 20.04 -9.91 -10.12
N ALA A 942 20.33 -9.33 -11.29
CA ALA A 942 20.97 -10.04 -12.40
C ALA A 942 22.34 -10.62 -12.02
N PHE A 943 23.13 -9.91 -11.21
CA PHE A 943 24.41 -10.40 -10.71
C PHE A 943 24.25 -11.69 -9.90
N PHE A 944 23.29 -11.74 -8.99
CA PHE A 944 23.05 -12.96 -8.21
C PHE A 944 22.53 -14.11 -9.07
N SER A 945 21.66 -13.84 -10.04
CA SER A 945 20.94 -14.89 -10.79
C SER A 945 21.67 -15.42 -12.02
N GLU A 946 22.52 -14.62 -12.69
CA GLU A 946 23.04 -14.95 -14.03
C GLU A 946 24.56 -14.86 -14.16
N PHE A 947 25.26 -14.23 -13.22
CA PHE A 947 26.69 -13.96 -13.34
C PHE A 947 27.53 -15.22 -13.61
N SER A 948 27.21 -16.36 -12.99
CA SER A 948 27.96 -17.61 -13.21
C SER A 948 27.96 -18.09 -14.66
N ALA A 949 26.86 -17.88 -15.38
CA ALA A 949 26.77 -18.28 -16.78
C ALA A 949 27.63 -17.37 -17.66
N LEU A 950 27.66 -16.07 -17.32
CA LEU A 950 28.46 -15.09 -18.02
C LEU A 950 29.96 -15.26 -17.76
N ASP A 951 30.36 -15.46 -16.51
CA ASP A 951 31.76 -15.59 -16.11
C ASP A 951 32.45 -16.77 -16.81
N LYS A 952 31.73 -17.88 -17.03
CA LYS A 952 32.21 -19.04 -17.83
C LYS A 952 32.51 -18.72 -19.29
N CYS A 953 31.92 -17.65 -19.84
CA CYS A 953 32.16 -17.23 -21.22
C CYS A 953 33.49 -16.49 -21.39
N LEU A 954 34.04 -15.95 -20.31
CA LEU A 954 35.31 -15.23 -20.32
C LEU A 954 36.43 -16.16 -19.88
N LYS A 955 37.47 -16.28 -20.71
CA LYS A 955 38.68 -17.05 -20.37
C LYS A 955 39.79 -16.08 -19.98
N THR A 956 40.18 -16.12 -18.71
CA THR A 956 41.32 -15.41 -18.13
C THR A 956 42.23 -16.40 -17.39
N ASP A 957 43.43 -15.95 -17.02
CA ASP A 957 44.54 -16.80 -16.52
C ASP A 957 44.30 -17.48 -15.15
#